data_AF-A0A8H5UZG3-F1
#
_entry.id   AF-A0A8H5UZG3-F1
#
_cell.length_a   1.000
_cell.length_b   1.000
_cell.length_c   1.000
_cell.angle_alpha   90.00
_cell.angle_beta   90.00
_cell.angle_gamma   90.00
#
_symmetry.space_group_name_H-M   'P 1'
#
loop_
_entity.id
_entity.type
_entity.pdbx_description
1 polymer ?
#
loop_
_entity_poly.entity_id
_entity_poly.type
_entity_poly.pdbx_seq_one_letter_code
_entity_poly.pdbx_strand_id
1 'polypeptide(L)'
;MVDRNGSNDVTTLEQHLDIAPWAIEENEELPHYYSFFYNAVSYGSLDALRTLLYYYEKVMGPSQRISFRKRGFTLLNEAARRGYLGACPTDVVLWANQYSFWKPETVLSMASEWAGAGMIGRLIGSGADVHARFTKDSPQLRLGDEPDHIVDNVTAIHMASFRGNSVALESLLAHHGDATSALEMISSCDSRGSTPLHWATRNNLCGPLDEKAQNMKTTIDLILDIDPAIVNSQDIEGNTALHYAAFYFPGNGGVFMPVFETLFEKGADASIHNNQGETPLHKVFAIANGTIDKQILSLLLAHGAEINDIDHARNTPIHIAARRLDNHDAIAFLIGQGADATISNLKNETPVHVAASGRVFTPGLAQRVELQNGVLATLTKAGGIELMDLPNAEEKTPRQICKAHRDKWREDEEKARMINKRLLARAITFANGEVWPYTRFYGYHDAGFVTNPSRHPSPESFGQPPDYFVQWLGDLVNKRDKYQLQGVFEDSSISDNVTSIKDLSGQIATPQQPIIGPQVPDPGPENDPEIEASLLFRNLNYELEPDCLRNISTWWFRTYEGHCNWLKKGESGEGSIGSTRPRDYQQYSYVDGISKPREGPNPRAVSNAFFKRKKKIYYDHTPLLLGLIEFIMHDVTYSKDSIDEFIEVPMPDDEEIFSLNTTLKVPRTASMLGTGTSRSNPRENVNMATTWLDISSLYGSSSDVAHRLRSKVDGKLLTQEVQPTGTRSKASYLPFNTMGIPTNTRPGVEPEEIFAGGDPRTNEDWLLLGIHTLLLREHNRLCDILRKQKPTWDDEQLYQTVRLIMSAKHALIANAYQMAYWTEDMPWPRDDGFPLYRQMFGENALEINPAHTYPWPLVTKNGKPMTVSAEMAVVYRFHEFIVPSFPIKGQNNKTLWEQNLFDTSFNSTGFLNVGLERILAGALSSHIPNFKSGVDESFRSAGLYRGRPFDIVVSSIVHEREQGLPTFNQYFRAYNDQDPEVVVPIRDTWDQFSSDPEVIQNLEKLYKHPDDVDLVVGCQLDEEWFPGTTVPKSALIISLFSLFGMGNSDRFSIGFAMMRCLLVDRPWDCHPSNALEDLIWERKPVPGFPNFRFYSDFWVKELDLPAHGTNLLWRLIAENSEINCVQKSPLFPPDKDTNPILCSKEAGKASSLAVLFSFFQIALSLLKQGPYSFIATVIISAGSSMLAVRHYLGRKTSVRRKA
;
A
#
# COMPACT_ATOMS: atom_id res chain seq x y z
N MET A 1 -23.26 -30.63 -10.53
CA MET A 1 -22.43 -31.61 -11.27
C MET A 1 -22.33 -32.92 -10.52
N VAL A 2 -22.22 -32.90 -9.18
CA VAL A 2 -22.22 -34.11 -8.35
C VAL A 2 -23.23 -33.92 -7.21
N ASP A 3 -24.00 -34.96 -6.86
CA ASP A 3 -24.90 -34.94 -5.71
C ASP A 3 -24.13 -35.11 -4.38
N ARG A 4 -24.85 -35.08 -3.25
CA ARG A 4 -24.26 -35.22 -1.90
C ARG A 4 -23.58 -36.57 -1.64
N ASN A 5 -23.81 -37.56 -2.49
CA ASN A 5 -23.24 -38.91 -2.37
C ASN A 5 -22.08 -39.14 -3.34
N GLY A 6 -21.68 -38.13 -4.13
CA GLY A 6 -20.59 -38.28 -5.09
C GLY A 6 -21.04 -38.83 -6.46
N SER A 7 -22.34 -38.97 -6.71
CA SER A 7 -22.88 -39.44 -7.99
C SER A 7 -23.17 -38.27 -8.96
N ASN A 8 -22.90 -38.47 -10.26
CA ASN A 8 -23.16 -37.47 -11.30
C ASN A 8 -24.68 -37.18 -11.42
N ASP A 9 -25.11 -35.99 -11.01
CA ASP A 9 -26.51 -35.53 -11.19
C ASP A 9 -26.62 -34.68 -12.47
N VAL A 10 -26.57 -35.39 -13.60
CA VAL A 10 -26.64 -34.81 -14.94
C VAL A 10 -28.05 -34.29 -15.24
N THR A 11 -29.08 -34.95 -14.72
CA THR A 11 -30.48 -34.59 -14.93
C THR A 11 -30.79 -33.19 -14.37
N THR A 12 -30.29 -32.89 -13.18
CA THR A 12 -30.45 -31.54 -12.59
C THR A 12 -29.59 -30.51 -13.33
N LEU A 13 -28.41 -30.89 -13.83
CA LEU A 13 -27.57 -30.00 -14.64
C LEU A 13 -28.24 -29.65 -15.98
N GLU A 14 -28.84 -30.62 -16.66
CA GLU A 14 -29.60 -30.41 -17.90
C GLU A 14 -30.82 -29.53 -17.67
N GLN A 15 -31.60 -29.79 -16.61
CA GLN A 15 -32.73 -28.94 -16.25
C GLN A 15 -32.30 -27.49 -15.97
N HIS A 16 -31.13 -27.30 -15.36
CA HIS A 16 -30.59 -25.97 -15.09
C HIS A 16 -30.13 -25.26 -16.38
N LEU A 17 -29.43 -25.97 -17.26
CA LEU A 17 -28.94 -25.45 -18.53
C LEU A 17 -30.05 -25.24 -19.56
N ASP A 18 -31.18 -25.96 -19.46
CA ASP A 18 -32.38 -25.71 -20.26
C ASP A 18 -33.07 -24.39 -19.88
N ILE A 19 -33.06 -24.05 -18.58
CA ILE A 19 -33.63 -22.81 -18.06
C ILE A 19 -32.68 -21.62 -18.27
N ALA A 20 -31.37 -21.85 -18.14
CA ALA A 20 -30.33 -20.83 -18.28
C ALA A 20 -29.15 -21.31 -19.15
N PRO A 21 -29.32 -21.40 -20.49
CA PRO A 21 -28.27 -21.91 -21.38
C PRO A 21 -27.01 -21.04 -21.41
N TRP A 22 -27.15 -19.74 -21.15
CA TRP A 22 -26.07 -18.76 -21.09
C TRP A 22 -25.20 -18.90 -19.82
N ALA A 23 -25.63 -19.66 -18.81
CA ALA A 23 -24.84 -19.89 -17.60
C ALA A 23 -23.53 -20.66 -17.88
N ILE A 24 -23.40 -21.22 -19.08
CA ILE A 24 -22.20 -21.90 -19.56
C ILE A 24 -21.16 -20.95 -20.19
N GLU A 25 -21.48 -19.66 -20.33
CA GLU A 25 -20.53 -18.66 -20.80
C GLU A 25 -19.50 -18.35 -19.70
N GLU A 26 -18.28 -18.85 -19.87
CA GLU A 26 -17.17 -18.53 -18.97
C GLU A 26 -16.46 -17.24 -19.40
N ASN A 27 -16.25 -16.33 -18.45
CA ASN A 27 -15.51 -15.10 -18.68
C ASN A 27 -14.01 -15.41 -18.92
N GLU A 28 -13.38 -14.68 -19.85
CA GLU A 28 -12.00 -14.96 -20.26
C GLU A 28 -10.96 -14.71 -19.13
N GLU A 29 -11.33 -13.91 -18.12
CA GLU A 29 -10.47 -13.39 -17.05
C GLU A 29 -10.58 -14.15 -15.70
N LEU A 30 -11.42 -15.19 -15.60
CA LEU A 30 -11.57 -15.98 -14.36
C LEU A 30 -10.45 -17.03 -14.21
N PRO A 31 -9.88 -17.23 -13.00
CA PRO A 31 -8.91 -18.29 -12.73
C PRO A 31 -9.47 -19.70 -13.06
N HIS A 32 -8.63 -20.58 -13.60
CA HIS A 32 -9.03 -21.88 -14.18
C HIS A 32 -9.85 -22.81 -13.24
N TYR A 33 -9.69 -22.72 -11.92
CA TYR A 33 -10.45 -23.51 -10.93
C TYR A 33 -11.92 -23.09 -10.78
N TYR A 34 -12.31 -21.94 -11.30
CA TYR A 34 -13.72 -21.53 -11.41
C TYR A 34 -14.38 -22.01 -12.71
N SER A 35 -13.62 -22.62 -13.63
CA SER A 35 -14.19 -23.18 -14.85
C SER A 35 -15.09 -24.38 -14.51
N PHE A 36 -16.33 -24.36 -15.01
CA PHE A 36 -17.27 -25.45 -14.92
C PHE A 36 -16.75 -26.66 -15.69
N PHE A 37 -16.06 -26.44 -16.82
CA PHE A 37 -15.38 -27.50 -17.55
C PHE A 37 -14.23 -28.08 -16.73
N TYR A 38 -13.40 -27.23 -16.11
CA TYR A 38 -12.28 -27.69 -15.28
C TYR A 38 -12.76 -28.44 -14.05
N ASN A 39 -13.84 -28.00 -13.42
CA ASN A 39 -14.46 -28.70 -12.30
C ASN A 39 -15.09 -30.02 -12.74
N ALA A 40 -15.81 -30.07 -13.86
CA ALA A 40 -16.34 -31.33 -14.39
C ALA A 40 -15.22 -32.35 -14.62
N VAL A 41 -14.07 -31.88 -15.14
CA VAL A 41 -12.87 -32.69 -15.35
C VAL A 41 -12.20 -33.07 -14.03
N SER A 42 -11.99 -32.14 -13.09
CA SER A 42 -11.28 -32.40 -11.83
C SER A 42 -12.03 -33.37 -10.91
N TYR A 43 -13.38 -33.38 -10.98
CA TYR A 43 -14.26 -34.30 -10.26
C TYR A 43 -14.60 -35.58 -11.04
N GLY A 44 -14.13 -35.74 -12.28
CA GLY A 44 -14.35 -36.97 -13.07
C GLY A 44 -15.73 -37.20 -13.63
N SER A 45 -16.50 -36.13 -13.76
CA SER A 45 -17.88 -36.18 -14.24
C SER A 45 -17.92 -36.08 -15.77
N LEU A 46 -17.61 -37.18 -16.46
CA LEU A 46 -17.61 -37.25 -17.93
C LEU A 46 -18.97 -36.89 -18.56
N ASP A 47 -20.06 -37.30 -17.91
CA ASP A 47 -21.41 -37.01 -18.40
C ASP A 47 -21.78 -35.53 -18.19
N ALA A 48 -21.40 -34.92 -17.06
CA ALA A 48 -21.56 -33.49 -16.87
C ALA A 48 -20.70 -32.69 -17.86
N LEU A 49 -19.47 -33.12 -18.13
CA LEU A 49 -18.61 -32.50 -19.13
C LEU A 49 -19.22 -32.57 -20.54
N ARG A 50 -19.80 -33.72 -20.93
CA ARG A 50 -20.50 -33.89 -22.21
C ARG A 50 -21.72 -32.99 -22.32
N THR A 51 -22.54 -32.94 -21.26
CA THR A 51 -23.70 -32.04 -21.21
C THR A 51 -23.27 -30.59 -21.31
N LEU A 52 -22.23 -30.18 -20.57
CA LEU A 52 -21.67 -28.83 -20.69
C LEU A 52 -21.19 -28.55 -22.11
N LEU A 53 -20.35 -29.41 -22.70
CA LEU A 53 -19.86 -29.21 -24.07
C LEU A 53 -21.00 -29.14 -25.11
N TYR A 54 -22.04 -29.96 -24.95
CA TYR A 54 -23.21 -29.95 -25.83
C TYR A 54 -23.98 -28.62 -25.76
N TYR A 55 -24.27 -28.09 -24.57
CA TYR A 55 -24.93 -26.79 -24.44
C TYR A 55 -24.01 -25.64 -24.89
N TYR A 56 -22.69 -25.74 -24.65
CA TYR A 56 -21.71 -24.76 -25.10
C TYR A 56 -21.67 -24.65 -26.62
N GLU A 57 -21.64 -25.79 -27.33
CA GLU A 57 -21.70 -25.83 -28.80
C GLU A 57 -23.02 -25.30 -29.36
N LYS A 58 -24.10 -25.37 -28.59
CA LYS A 58 -25.43 -24.91 -29.00
C LYS A 58 -25.63 -23.41 -28.81
N VAL A 59 -24.98 -22.83 -27.80
CA VAL A 59 -25.16 -21.42 -27.38
C VAL A 59 -24.10 -20.49 -27.98
N MET A 60 -22.85 -20.94 -28.16
CA MET A 60 -21.73 -20.06 -28.51
C MET A 60 -21.51 -19.84 -30.01
N GLY A 61 -21.13 -18.61 -30.37
CA GLY A 61 -20.82 -18.19 -31.74
C GLY A 61 -19.44 -18.65 -32.25
N PRO A 62 -19.15 -18.55 -33.57
CA PRO A 62 -17.93 -19.09 -34.18
C PRO A 62 -16.62 -18.54 -33.59
N SER A 63 -16.58 -17.27 -33.16
CA SER A 63 -15.41 -16.63 -32.55
C SER A 63 -15.10 -17.14 -31.14
N GLN A 64 -16.13 -17.37 -30.32
CA GLN A 64 -15.99 -17.92 -28.96
C GLN A 64 -15.57 -19.40 -28.97
N ARG A 65 -16.02 -20.16 -29.98
CA ARG A 65 -15.55 -21.55 -30.21
C ARG A 65 -14.05 -21.65 -30.49
N ILE A 66 -13.47 -20.65 -31.17
CA ILE A 66 -12.02 -20.57 -31.43
C ILE A 66 -11.24 -20.26 -30.14
N SER A 67 -11.78 -19.41 -29.26
CA SER A 67 -11.20 -19.11 -27.95
C SER A 67 -11.22 -20.32 -27.00
N PHE A 68 -12.34 -21.06 -26.96
CA PHE A 68 -12.44 -22.31 -26.19
C PHE A 68 -11.42 -23.37 -26.63
N ARG A 69 -11.17 -23.50 -27.95
CA ARG A 69 -10.11 -24.38 -28.47
C ARG A 69 -8.70 -23.99 -28.01
N LYS A 70 -8.43 -22.71 -27.75
CA LYS A 70 -7.14 -22.25 -27.18
C LYS A 70 -7.02 -22.58 -25.68
N ARG A 71 -8.12 -22.62 -24.93
CA ARG A 71 -8.19 -23.10 -23.53
C ARG A 71 -8.17 -24.62 -23.39
N GLY A 72 -8.32 -25.34 -24.52
CA GLY A 72 -8.33 -26.79 -24.58
C GLY A 72 -7.15 -27.44 -23.86
N PHE A 73 -5.95 -26.82 -23.89
CA PHE A 73 -4.75 -27.35 -23.23
C PHE A 73 -4.85 -27.46 -21.71
N THR A 74 -5.44 -26.50 -21.00
CA THR A 74 -5.58 -26.57 -19.53
C THR A 74 -6.57 -27.65 -19.10
N LEU A 75 -7.65 -27.81 -19.87
CA LEU A 75 -8.64 -28.88 -19.67
C LEU A 75 -8.06 -30.25 -20.04
N LEU A 76 -7.26 -30.32 -21.12
CA LEU A 76 -6.52 -31.51 -21.53
C LEU A 76 -5.52 -31.94 -20.45
N ASN A 77 -4.82 -30.98 -19.84
CA ASN A 77 -3.84 -31.23 -18.79
C ASN A 77 -4.49 -31.82 -17.54
N GLU A 78 -5.61 -31.25 -17.08
CA GLU A 78 -6.34 -31.80 -15.93
C GLU A 78 -7.03 -33.13 -16.29
N ALA A 79 -7.55 -33.28 -17.51
CA ALA A 79 -8.18 -34.53 -17.97
C ALA A 79 -7.17 -35.68 -18.08
N ALA A 80 -5.99 -35.40 -18.62
CA ALA A 80 -4.89 -36.34 -18.69
C ALA A 80 -4.36 -36.68 -17.29
N ARG A 81 -4.22 -35.68 -16.39
CA ARG A 81 -3.85 -35.88 -14.98
C ARG A 81 -4.81 -36.82 -14.25
N ARG A 82 -6.09 -36.77 -14.58
CA ARG A 82 -7.15 -37.56 -13.93
C ARG A 82 -7.57 -38.82 -14.69
N GLY A 83 -7.01 -39.07 -15.87
CA GLY A 83 -7.30 -40.27 -16.66
C GLY A 83 -8.64 -40.26 -17.41
N TYR A 84 -9.14 -39.09 -17.84
CA TYR A 84 -10.40 -38.95 -18.58
C TYR A 84 -10.21 -38.91 -20.11
N LEU A 85 -11.16 -39.52 -20.83
CA LEU A 85 -11.15 -39.72 -22.29
C LEU A 85 -11.17 -38.39 -23.05
N GLY A 86 -10.07 -38.05 -23.73
CA GLY A 86 -10.06 -36.91 -24.66
C GLY A 86 -8.70 -36.47 -25.21
N ALA A 87 -7.59 -36.88 -24.61
CA ALA A 87 -6.27 -36.42 -25.05
C ALA A 87 -5.72 -37.26 -26.22
N CYS A 88 -5.30 -36.59 -27.30
CA CYS A 88 -4.71 -37.26 -28.45
C CYS A 88 -3.26 -37.66 -28.12
N PRO A 89 -2.79 -38.85 -28.55
CA PRO A 89 -1.41 -39.31 -28.33
C PRO A 89 -0.33 -38.38 -28.89
N THR A 90 -0.69 -37.58 -29.89
CA THR A 90 0.21 -36.64 -30.58
C THR A 90 0.18 -35.22 -30.00
N ASP A 91 -0.65 -34.96 -28.98
CA ASP A 91 -0.72 -33.64 -28.37
C ASP A 91 0.50 -33.37 -27.50
N VAL A 92 1.02 -32.14 -27.58
CA VAL A 92 2.11 -31.63 -26.75
C VAL A 92 1.56 -30.61 -25.75
N VAL A 93 2.09 -30.63 -24.53
CA VAL A 93 1.71 -29.73 -23.46
C VAL A 93 2.64 -28.52 -23.46
N LEU A 94 2.09 -27.36 -23.81
CA LEU A 94 2.80 -26.08 -23.75
C LEU A 94 2.33 -25.29 -22.52
N TRP A 95 3.26 -24.85 -21.67
CA TRP A 95 2.94 -23.94 -20.57
C TRP A 95 2.90 -22.48 -21.06
N ALA A 96 2.02 -21.66 -20.49
CA ALA A 96 1.69 -20.32 -20.98
C ALA A 96 2.87 -19.33 -21.09
N ASN A 97 4.05 -19.66 -20.53
CA ASN A 97 5.26 -18.83 -20.51
C ASN A 97 6.49 -19.47 -21.20
N GLN A 98 6.36 -20.56 -21.96
CA GLN A 98 7.53 -21.22 -22.54
C GLN A 98 8.08 -20.47 -23.78
N TYR A 99 9.35 -20.06 -23.68
CA TYR A 99 10.19 -19.60 -24.80
C TYR A 99 10.32 -20.71 -25.86
N SER A 100 10.43 -20.33 -27.14
CA SER A 100 10.37 -21.23 -28.31
C SER A 100 11.54 -22.22 -28.48
N PHE A 101 12.39 -22.42 -27.46
CA PHE A 101 13.63 -23.20 -27.55
C PHE A 101 13.56 -24.60 -26.88
N TRP A 102 12.56 -24.87 -26.02
CA TRP A 102 12.46 -26.11 -25.23
C TRP A 102 11.55 -27.17 -25.86
N LYS A 103 11.82 -28.47 -25.63
CA LYS A 103 10.96 -29.56 -26.12
C LYS A 103 9.77 -29.77 -25.16
N PRO A 104 8.52 -29.62 -25.61
CA PRO A 104 7.35 -29.70 -24.72
C PRO A 104 7.09 -31.11 -24.20
N GLU A 105 6.44 -31.20 -23.02
CA GLU A 105 6.00 -32.49 -22.45
C GLU A 105 4.95 -33.15 -23.37
N THR A 106 4.90 -34.48 -23.36
CA THR A 106 3.83 -35.23 -24.06
C THR A 106 2.67 -35.50 -23.12
N VAL A 107 1.48 -35.74 -23.68
CA VAL A 107 0.33 -36.22 -22.88
C VAL A 107 0.68 -37.52 -22.14
N LEU A 108 1.44 -38.43 -22.77
CA LEU A 108 1.85 -39.68 -22.15
C LEU A 108 2.79 -39.45 -20.94
N SER A 109 3.77 -38.55 -21.06
CA SER A 109 4.70 -38.26 -19.97
C SER A 109 4.02 -37.62 -18.76
N MET A 110 3.05 -36.73 -18.99
CA MET A 110 2.24 -36.14 -17.92
C MET A 110 1.27 -37.14 -17.30
N ALA A 111 0.61 -37.98 -18.12
CA ALA A 111 -0.27 -39.04 -17.61
C ALA A 111 0.51 -40.06 -16.77
N SER A 112 1.77 -40.33 -17.13
CA SER A 112 2.64 -41.26 -16.40
C SER A 112 2.90 -40.84 -14.95
N GLU A 113 2.73 -39.55 -14.61
CA GLU A 113 2.85 -39.08 -13.23
C GLU A 113 1.72 -39.61 -12.31
N TRP A 114 0.49 -39.81 -12.81
CA TRP A 114 -0.70 -39.98 -11.95
C TRP A 114 -1.72 -41.01 -12.44
N ALA A 115 -1.71 -41.36 -13.73
CA ALA A 115 -2.74 -42.19 -14.34
C ALA A 115 -2.46 -43.70 -14.16
N GLY A 116 -3.53 -44.50 -14.10
CA GLY A 116 -3.46 -45.96 -14.03
C GLY A 116 -3.29 -46.64 -15.40
N ALA A 117 -3.04 -47.95 -15.38
CA ALA A 117 -2.67 -48.76 -16.55
C ALA A 117 -3.65 -48.62 -17.73
N GLY A 118 -4.96 -48.56 -17.46
CA GLY A 118 -5.97 -48.43 -18.53
C GLY A 118 -5.87 -47.13 -19.33
N MET A 119 -5.40 -46.03 -18.74
CA MET A 119 -5.16 -44.79 -19.48
C MET A 119 -3.85 -44.86 -20.25
N ILE A 120 -2.77 -45.28 -19.57
CA ILE A 120 -1.44 -45.42 -20.19
C ILE A 120 -1.50 -46.35 -21.41
N GLY A 121 -2.09 -47.54 -21.26
CA GLY A 121 -2.26 -48.50 -22.35
C GLY A 121 -3.12 -47.98 -23.50
N ARG A 122 -4.15 -47.15 -23.23
CA ARG A 122 -4.94 -46.51 -24.30
C ARG A 122 -4.15 -45.48 -25.08
N LEU A 123 -3.35 -44.65 -24.40
CA LEU A 123 -2.51 -43.64 -25.06
C LEU A 123 -1.47 -44.33 -25.95
N ILE A 124 -0.82 -45.38 -25.44
CA ILE A 124 0.15 -46.17 -26.20
C ILE A 124 -0.52 -46.87 -27.38
N GLY A 125 -1.65 -47.58 -27.16
CA GLY A 125 -2.39 -48.26 -28.21
C GLY A 125 -2.98 -47.33 -29.28
N SER A 126 -3.10 -46.04 -28.98
CA SER A 126 -3.51 -45.01 -29.93
C SER A 126 -2.32 -44.36 -30.66
N GLY A 127 -1.08 -44.79 -30.38
CA GLY A 127 0.14 -44.36 -31.07
C GLY A 127 1.02 -43.38 -30.31
N ALA A 128 0.91 -43.28 -28.98
CA ALA A 128 1.81 -42.44 -28.18
C ALA A 128 3.24 -43.02 -28.21
N ASP A 129 4.23 -42.16 -28.47
CA ASP A 129 5.64 -42.55 -28.44
C ASP A 129 6.12 -42.65 -26.98
N VAL A 130 6.33 -43.89 -26.53
CA VAL A 130 6.86 -44.21 -25.19
C VAL A 130 8.30 -43.73 -24.99
N HIS A 131 9.03 -43.48 -26.08
CA HIS A 131 10.43 -43.02 -26.09
C HIS A 131 10.57 -41.51 -26.28
N ALA A 132 9.45 -40.78 -26.32
CA ALA A 132 9.45 -39.34 -26.53
C ALA A 132 10.29 -38.61 -25.45
N ARG A 133 11.19 -37.75 -25.93
CA ARG A 133 12.10 -36.94 -25.08
C ARG A 133 11.64 -35.50 -25.01
N PHE A 134 11.56 -34.97 -23.80
CA PHE A 134 11.13 -33.61 -23.53
C PHE A 134 11.99 -32.91 -22.47
N THR A 135 11.76 -31.62 -22.30
CA THR A 135 12.37 -30.76 -21.28
C THR A 135 11.43 -30.66 -20.08
N LYS A 136 11.88 -31.07 -18.88
CA LYS A 136 11.15 -30.88 -17.63
C LYS A 136 11.70 -29.68 -16.87
N ASP A 137 10.84 -28.69 -16.65
CA ASP A 137 11.12 -27.57 -15.75
C ASP A 137 10.38 -27.81 -14.43
N SER A 138 11.12 -28.18 -13.37
CA SER A 138 10.53 -28.39 -12.05
C SER A 138 11.50 -28.01 -10.93
N PRO A 139 11.12 -27.09 -10.03
CA PRO A 139 11.90 -26.79 -8.83
C PRO A 139 12.17 -28.01 -7.93
N GLN A 140 11.33 -29.06 -8.03
CA GLN A 140 11.49 -30.31 -7.28
C GLN A 140 12.70 -31.14 -7.76
N LEU A 141 13.22 -30.86 -8.96
CA LEU A 141 14.40 -31.51 -9.52
C LEU A 141 15.71 -30.81 -9.13
N ARG A 142 15.70 -29.78 -8.28
CA ARG A 142 16.95 -29.19 -7.77
C ARG A 142 17.58 -30.07 -6.68
N LEU A 143 18.89 -30.26 -6.77
CA LEU A 143 19.72 -30.72 -5.64
C LEU A 143 20.52 -29.53 -5.10
N GLY A 144 20.38 -29.26 -3.80
CA GLY A 144 21.18 -28.22 -3.13
C GLY A 144 21.18 -26.88 -3.87
N ASP A 145 22.37 -26.40 -4.23
CA ASP A 145 22.62 -25.12 -4.91
C ASP A 145 22.72 -25.26 -6.44
N GLU A 146 22.25 -26.37 -7.04
CA GLU A 146 22.25 -26.53 -8.49
C GLU A 146 21.45 -25.40 -9.18
N PRO A 147 22.07 -24.68 -10.15
CA PRO A 147 21.48 -23.50 -10.77
C PRO A 147 20.27 -23.84 -11.66
N ASP A 148 20.20 -25.05 -12.22
CA ASP A 148 19.17 -25.43 -13.19
C ASP A 148 18.10 -26.35 -12.58
N HIS A 149 16.84 -25.90 -12.70
CA HIS A 149 15.61 -26.66 -12.42
C HIS A 149 15.04 -27.30 -13.70
N ILE A 150 15.79 -27.17 -14.79
CA ILE A 150 15.43 -27.59 -16.13
C ILE A 150 16.28 -28.82 -16.47
N VAL A 151 15.64 -29.89 -16.94
CA VAL A 151 16.27 -31.15 -17.33
C VAL A 151 15.80 -31.53 -18.71
N ASP A 152 16.73 -31.74 -19.63
CA ASP A 152 16.44 -32.19 -21.00
C ASP A 152 16.51 -33.72 -21.12
N ASN A 153 16.05 -34.26 -22.24
CA ASN A 153 16.04 -35.70 -22.53
C ASN A 153 15.24 -36.56 -21.53
N VAL A 154 14.28 -35.96 -20.83
CA VAL A 154 13.37 -36.68 -19.92
C VAL A 154 12.36 -37.49 -20.74
N THR A 155 11.96 -38.65 -20.24
CA THR A 155 11.00 -39.55 -20.90
C THR A 155 9.84 -39.92 -19.95
N ALA A 156 8.80 -40.56 -20.46
CA ALA A 156 7.64 -40.96 -19.66
C ALA A 156 8.02 -41.90 -18.48
N ILE A 157 9.04 -42.75 -18.66
CA ILE A 157 9.52 -43.66 -17.61
C ILE A 157 10.21 -42.92 -16.46
N HIS A 158 10.92 -41.82 -16.74
CA HIS A 158 11.47 -40.95 -15.70
C HIS A 158 10.35 -40.33 -14.86
N MET A 159 9.25 -39.88 -15.50
CA MET A 159 8.11 -39.28 -14.80
C MET A 159 7.32 -40.29 -13.96
N ALA A 160 7.11 -41.51 -14.50
CA ALA A 160 6.49 -42.59 -13.74
C ALA A 160 7.32 -42.91 -12.49
N SER A 161 8.65 -43.01 -12.66
CA SER A 161 9.59 -43.31 -11.58
C SER A 161 9.61 -42.19 -10.53
N PHE A 162 9.66 -40.93 -10.96
CA PHE A 162 9.62 -39.75 -10.08
C PHE A 162 8.40 -39.70 -9.17
N ARG A 163 7.26 -40.23 -9.61
CA ARG A 163 6.02 -40.26 -8.82
C ARG A 163 5.77 -41.58 -8.12
N GLY A 164 6.65 -42.56 -8.29
CA GLY A 164 6.43 -43.92 -7.79
C GLY A 164 5.19 -44.58 -8.42
N ASN A 165 4.82 -44.21 -9.65
CA ASN A 165 3.68 -44.79 -10.34
C ASN A 165 4.09 -46.12 -10.99
N SER A 166 4.20 -47.16 -10.16
CA SER A 166 4.58 -48.52 -10.58
C SER A 166 3.68 -49.06 -11.69
N VAL A 167 2.39 -48.74 -11.65
CA VAL A 167 1.39 -49.16 -12.64
C VAL A 167 1.67 -48.54 -14.02
N ALA A 168 2.01 -47.25 -14.08
CA ALA A 168 2.40 -46.60 -15.33
C ALA A 168 3.76 -47.12 -15.81
N LEU A 169 4.71 -47.33 -14.89
CA LEU A 169 6.03 -47.89 -15.19
C LEU A 169 5.91 -49.28 -15.84
N GLU A 170 5.16 -50.21 -15.23
CA GLU A 170 4.89 -51.55 -15.80
C GLU A 170 4.23 -51.46 -17.17
N SER A 171 3.25 -50.56 -17.32
CA SER A 171 2.52 -50.39 -18.59
C SER A 171 3.44 -49.88 -19.71
N LEU A 172 4.34 -48.94 -19.41
CA LEU A 172 5.35 -48.44 -20.34
C LEU A 172 6.35 -49.53 -20.72
N LEU A 173 6.84 -50.29 -19.74
CA LEU A 173 7.77 -51.40 -19.96
C LEU A 173 7.14 -52.54 -20.78
N ALA A 174 5.87 -52.87 -20.53
CA ALA A 174 5.14 -53.89 -21.29
C ALA A 174 4.90 -53.49 -22.75
N HIS A 175 4.99 -52.19 -23.08
CA HIS A 175 4.81 -51.67 -24.42
C HIS A 175 6.06 -50.90 -24.89
N HIS A 176 7.24 -51.45 -24.61
CA HIS A 176 8.54 -50.87 -24.97
C HIS A 176 8.77 -50.67 -26.48
N GLY A 177 7.90 -51.25 -27.33
CA GLY A 177 8.00 -51.19 -28.79
C GLY A 177 9.04 -52.17 -29.34
N ASP A 178 8.92 -52.54 -30.62
CA ASP A 178 9.72 -53.60 -31.24
C ASP A 178 11.23 -53.27 -31.38
N ALA A 179 11.61 -52.00 -31.24
CA ALA A 179 12.97 -51.50 -31.53
C ALA A 179 13.87 -51.34 -30.29
N THR A 180 13.32 -51.40 -29.08
CA THR A 180 14.04 -51.07 -27.84
C THR A 180 13.65 -52.07 -26.77
N SER A 181 14.63 -52.65 -26.06
CA SER A 181 14.34 -53.60 -24.97
C SER A 181 13.89 -52.88 -23.69
N ALA A 182 13.17 -53.59 -22.81
CA ALA A 182 12.84 -53.08 -21.47
C ALA A 182 14.10 -52.65 -20.68
N LEU A 183 15.21 -53.37 -20.89
CA LEU A 183 16.54 -53.05 -20.34
C LEU A 183 17.02 -51.66 -20.80
N GLU A 184 16.98 -51.40 -22.11
CA GLU A 184 17.40 -50.11 -22.66
C GLU A 184 16.54 -48.94 -22.19
N MET A 185 15.24 -49.17 -21.91
CA MET A 185 14.36 -48.13 -21.36
C MET A 185 14.74 -47.73 -19.94
N ILE A 186 15.03 -48.69 -19.06
CA ILE A 186 15.43 -48.41 -17.68
C ILE A 186 16.87 -47.90 -17.56
N SER A 187 17.72 -48.16 -18.56
CA SER A 187 19.06 -47.57 -18.66
C SER A 187 19.08 -46.22 -19.38
N SER A 188 17.94 -45.71 -19.87
CA SER A 188 17.88 -44.41 -20.53
C SER A 188 18.25 -43.30 -19.56
N CYS A 189 19.14 -42.40 -19.98
CA CYS A 189 19.54 -41.24 -19.19
C CYS A 189 18.90 -39.94 -19.71
N ASP A 190 18.59 -39.05 -18.78
CA ASP A 190 18.30 -37.65 -19.08
C ASP A 190 19.59 -36.85 -19.40
N SER A 191 19.48 -35.52 -19.53
CA SER A 191 20.62 -34.63 -19.81
C SER A 191 21.66 -34.56 -18.69
N ARG A 192 21.32 -35.05 -17.49
CA ARG A 192 22.22 -35.16 -16.34
C ARG A 192 22.79 -36.57 -16.19
N GLY A 193 22.56 -37.48 -17.14
CA GLY A 193 22.98 -38.86 -16.96
C GLY A 193 22.13 -39.63 -15.93
N SER A 194 21.10 -39.01 -15.36
CA SER A 194 20.23 -39.64 -14.37
C SER A 194 19.32 -40.65 -15.04
N THR A 195 19.29 -41.86 -14.49
CA THR A 195 18.42 -42.97 -14.91
C THR A 195 17.06 -42.89 -14.20
N PRO A 196 16.04 -43.65 -14.64
CA PRO A 196 14.78 -43.83 -13.91
C PRO A 196 14.97 -44.19 -12.43
N LEU A 197 16.01 -44.95 -12.07
CA LEU A 197 16.32 -45.26 -10.68
C LEU A 197 16.69 -44.01 -9.87
N HIS A 198 17.51 -43.10 -10.44
CA HIS A 198 17.82 -41.82 -9.81
C HIS A 198 16.53 -41.03 -9.57
N TRP A 199 15.65 -40.95 -10.58
CA TRP A 199 14.38 -40.25 -10.47
C TRP A 199 13.44 -40.88 -9.43
N ALA A 200 13.42 -42.21 -9.29
CA ALA A 200 12.64 -42.91 -8.25
C ALA A 200 13.05 -42.50 -6.83
N THR A 201 14.32 -42.15 -6.63
CA THR A 201 14.87 -41.70 -5.34
C THR A 201 14.83 -40.18 -5.11
N ARG A 202 14.37 -39.40 -6.11
CA ARG A 202 14.29 -37.93 -6.05
C ARG A 202 12.88 -37.47 -5.69
N ASN A 203 12.45 -37.56 -4.44
CA ASN A 203 11.04 -37.30 -4.16
C ASN A 203 10.68 -36.67 -2.80
N ASN A 204 9.79 -35.67 -2.85
CA ASN A 204 9.17 -35.00 -1.70
C ASN A 204 7.62 -34.96 -1.80
N LEU A 205 6.94 -35.99 -2.33
CA LEU A 205 5.46 -35.99 -2.52
C LEU A 205 4.67 -35.64 -1.25
N CYS A 206 3.55 -34.93 -1.46
CA CYS A 206 2.44 -34.78 -0.52
C CYS A 206 1.48 -36.00 -0.61
N GLY A 207 1.15 -36.63 0.52
CA GLY A 207 0.22 -37.77 0.61
C GLY A 207 0.45 -38.62 1.89
N PRO A 208 -0.36 -39.66 2.16
CA PRO A 208 -0.15 -40.58 3.29
C PRO A 208 1.20 -41.31 3.17
N LEU A 209 1.97 -41.37 4.28
CA LEU A 209 3.38 -41.79 4.27
C LEU A 209 3.58 -43.26 3.86
N ASP A 210 2.67 -44.18 4.25
CA ASP A 210 2.86 -45.62 4.05
C ASP A 210 2.66 -46.06 2.59
N GLU A 211 1.66 -45.51 1.89
CA GLU A 211 1.41 -45.80 0.48
C GLU A 211 2.54 -45.27 -0.42
N LYS A 212 3.11 -44.11 -0.07
CA LYS A 212 4.26 -43.50 -0.76
C LYS A 212 5.50 -44.37 -0.69
N ALA A 213 5.83 -44.87 0.51
CA ALA A 213 6.98 -45.73 0.73
C ALA A 213 6.87 -47.02 -0.08
N GLN A 214 5.68 -47.64 -0.06
CA GLN A 214 5.40 -48.87 -0.79
C GLN A 214 5.48 -48.67 -2.31
N ASN A 215 4.95 -47.57 -2.83
CA ASN A 215 4.98 -47.26 -4.27
C ASN A 215 6.40 -47.00 -4.77
N MET A 216 7.21 -46.24 -4.01
CA MET A 216 8.62 -46.01 -4.32
C MET A 216 9.41 -47.32 -4.27
N LYS A 217 9.23 -48.12 -3.22
CA LYS A 217 9.84 -49.45 -3.11
C LYS A 217 9.50 -50.33 -4.31
N THR A 218 8.22 -50.44 -4.64
CA THR A 218 7.74 -51.25 -5.78
C THR A 218 8.35 -50.76 -7.10
N THR A 219 8.45 -49.43 -7.28
CA THR A 219 9.09 -48.84 -8.48
C THR A 219 10.58 -49.20 -8.55
N ILE A 220 11.30 -49.11 -7.43
CA ILE A 220 12.72 -49.48 -7.34
C ILE A 220 12.92 -50.97 -7.60
N ASP A 221 12.09 -51.83 -6.99
CA ASP A 221 12.12 -53.28 -7.22
C ASP A 221 11.88 -53.62 -8.69
N LEU A 222 10.88 -53.00 -9.34
CA LEU A 222 10.62 -53.21 -10.77
C LEU A 222 11.80 -52.81 -11.66
N ILE A 223 12.49 -51.71 -11.35
CA ILE A 223 13.66 -51.27 -12.12
C ILE A 223 14.83 -52.25 -11.90
N LEU A 224 15.12 -52.59 -10.64
CA LEU A 224 16.28 -53.41 -10.27
C LEU A 224 16.08 -54.91 -10.56
N ASP A 225 14.85 -55.39 -10.67
CA ASP A 225 14.57 -56.78 -11.09
C ASP A 225 14.83 -56.98 -12.59
N ILE A 226 14.75 -55.91 -13.39
CA ILE A 226 15.09 -55.93 -14.81
C ILE A 226 16.60 -55.73 -15.01
N ASP A 227 17.20 -54.76 -14.32
CA ASP A 227 18.65 -54.54 -14.33
C ASP A 227 19.22 -54.28 -12.94
N PRO A 228 19.73 -55.33 -12.26
CA PRO A 228 20.41 -55.17 -10.98
C PRO A 228 21.70 -54.34 -11.08
N ALA A 229 22.35 -54.28 -12.25
CA ALA A 229 23.66 -53.63 -12.40
C ALA A 229 23.57 -52.10 -12.27
N ILE A 230 22.38 -51.51 -12.49
CA ILE A 230 22.16 -50.06 -12.47
C ILE A 230 22.11 -49.46 -11.05
N VAL A 231 22.09 -50.30 -10.00
CA VAL A 231 21.95 -49.87 -8.59
C VAL A 231 23.02 -48.86 -8.16
N ASN A 232 24.23 -48.99 -8.70
CA ASN A 232 25.39 -48.14 -8.42
C ASN A 232 25.78 -47.25 -9.61
N SER A 233 24.93 -47.15 -10.63
CA SER A 233 25.18 -46.23 -11.74
C SER A 233 25.28 -44.79 -11.24
N GLN A 234 26.25 -44.07 -11.79
CA GLN A 234 26.50 -42.67 -11.46
C GLN A 234 25.99 -41.78 -12.60
N ASP A 235 25.34 -40.68 -12.22
CA ASP A 235 24.97 -39.61 -13.16
C ASP A 235 26.20 -38.75 -13.55
N ILE A 236 26.01 -37.66 -14.31
CA ILE A 236 27.13 -36.81 -14.76
C ILE A 236 27.87 -36.14 -13.59
N GLU A 237 27.23 -36.03 -12.43
CA GLU A 237 27.80 -35.48 -11.21
C GLU A 237 28.41 -36.56 -10.31
N GLY A 238 28.42 -37.82 -10.74
CA GLY A 238 28.90 -38.92 -9.92
C GLY A 238 27.89 -39.38 -8.86
N ASN A 239 26.67 -38.82 -8.81
CA ASN A 239 25.69 -39.21 -7.81
C ASN A 239 25.06 -40.54 -8.19
N THR A 240 24.93 -41.45 -7.23
CA THR A 240 24.13 -42.69 -7.35
C THR A 240 22.71 -42.47 -6.83
N ALA A 241 21.80 -43.41 -7.09
CA ALA A 241 20.46 -43.39 -6.46
C ALA A 241 20.51 -43.29 -4.93
N LEU A 242 21.56 -43.85 -4.31
CA LEU A 242 21.79 -43.77 -2.87
C LEU A 242 22.14 -42.35 -2.39
N HIS A 243 22.86 -41.56 -3.20
CA HIS A 243 23.14 -40.14 -2.91
C HIS A 243 21.84 -39.31 -2.88
N TYR A 244 20.95 -39.57 -3.84
CA TYR A 244 19.64 -38.93 -3.90
C TYR A 244 18.76 -39.35 -2.72
N ALA A 245 18.69 -40.64 -2.39
CA ALA A 245 17.97 -41.13 -1.21
C ALA A 245 18.50 -40.49 0.08
N ALA A 246 19.83 -40.34 0.22
CA ALA A 246 20.46 -39.68 1.36
C ALA A 246 20.13 -38.20 1.46
N PHE A 247 20.13 -37.50 0.33
CA PHE A 247 19.75 -36.11 0.28
C PHE A 247 18.30 -35.91 0.77
N TYR A 248 17.32 -36.68 0.28
CA TYR A 248 15.90 -36.51 0.63
C TYR A 248 15.47 -37.17 1.95
N PHE A 249 16.35 -37.93 2.61
CA PHE A 249 16.05 -38.64 3.86
C PHE A 249 15.62 -37.74 5.03
N PRO A 250 16.30 -36.61 5.35
CA PRO A 250 15.99 -35.81 6.53
C PRO A 250 14.52 -35.36 6.54
N GLY A 251 13.81 -35.68 7.62
CA GLY A 251 12.37 -35.40 7.75
C GLY A 251 11.42 -36.37 7.04
N ASN A 252 11.95 -37.36 6.30
CA ASN A 252 11.17 -38.38 5.59
C ASN A 252 11.58 -39.83 5.97
N GLY A 253 12.12 -40.03 7.17
CA GLY A 253 12.65 -41.33 7.62
C GLY A 253 11.67 -42.50 7.44
N GLY A 254 10.38 -42.31 7.75
CA GLY A 254 9.37 -43.37 7.58
C GLY A 254 9.16 -43.83 6.12
N VAL A 255 9.48 -42.98 5.15
CA VAL A 255 9.32 -43.27 3.71
C VAL A 255 10.63 -43.78 3.11
N PHE A 256 11.75 -43.14 3.46
CA PHE A 256 13.04 -43.47 2.86
C PHE A 256 13.76 -44.61 3.56
N MET A 257 13.50 -44.92 4.83
CA MET A 257 14.11 -46.10 5.48
C MET A 257 13.87 -47.39 4.68
N PRO A 258 12.63 -47.73 4.27
CA PRO A 258 12.38 -48.89 3.38
C PRO A 258 13.09 -48.79 2.02
N VAL A 259 13.25 -47.58 1.47
CA VAL A 259 13.97 -47.36 0.21
C VAL A 259 15.46 -47.68 0.37
N PHE A 260 16.07 -47.24 1.47
CA PHE A 260 17.46 -47.57 1.81
C PHE A 260 17.66 -49.07 2.00
N GLU A 261 16.80 -49.70 2.79
CA GLU A 261 16.81 -51.16 2.98
C GLU A 261 16.74 -51.88 1.64
N THR A 262 15.82 -51.47 0.76
CA THR A 262 15.66 -52.07 -0.58
C THR A 262 16.89 -51.87 -1.46
N LEU A 263 17.45 -50.66 -1.52
CA LEU A 263 18.66 -50.38 -2.31
C LEU A 263 19.86 -51.21 -1.82
N PHE A 264 20.04 -51.33 -0.50
CA PHE A 264 21.13 -52.13 0.08
C PHE A 264 20.92 -53.63 -0.11
N GLU A 265 19.70 -54.14 0.04
CA GLU A 265 19.35 -55.54 -0.31
C GLU A 265 19.69 -55.86 -1.76
N LYS A 266 19.60 -54.87 -2.65
CA LYS A 266 19.94 -54.97 -4.08
C LYS A 266 21.40 -54.61 -4.40
N GLY A 267 22.25 -54.42 -3.40
CA GLY A 267 23.70 -54.25 -3.57
C GLY A 267 24.19 -52.81 -3.76
N ALA A 268 23.44 -51.81 -3.29
CA ALA A 268 23.92 -50.42 -3.27
C ALA A 268 25.18 -50.27 -2.40
N ASP A 269 26.16 -49.53 -2.90
CA ASP A 269 27.45 -49.31 -2.23
C ASP A 269 27.53 -47.87 -1.68
N ALA A 270 27.66 -47.75 -0.36
CA ALA A 270 27.74 -46.45 0.32
C ALA A 270 29.16 -45.85 0.33
N SER A 271 30.16 -46.53 -0.22
CA SER A 271 31.54 -46.03 -0.37
C SER A 271 31.75 -45.20 -1.66
N ILE A 272 30.78 -45.20 -2.58
CA ILE A 272 30.92 -44.50 -3.86
C ILE A 272 30.95 -42.99 -3.63
N HIS A 273 31.93 -42.33 -4.24
CA HIS A 273 32.10 -40.88 -4.19
C HIS A 273 31.50 -40.24 -5.43
N ASN A 274 30.76 -39.14 -5.25
CA ASN A 274 30.36 -38.28 -6.36
C ASN A 274 31.52 -37.37 -6.83
N ASN A 275 31.26 -36.50 -7.82
CA ASN A 275 32.26 -35.57 -8.37
C ASN A 275 32.69 -34.45 -7.40
N GLN A 276 32.05 -34.33 -6.24
CA GLN A 276 32.50 -33.48 -5.13
C GLN A 276 33.31 -34.29 -4.09
N GLY A 277 33.55 -35.58 -4.32
CA GLY A 277 34.19 -36.46 -3.35
C GLY A 277 33.26 -36.83 -2.19
N GLU A 278 31.97 -36.53 -2.26
CA GLU A 278 31.02 -36.80 -1.18
C GLU A 278 30.49 -38.23 -1.31
N THR A 279 30.40 -38.93 -0.18
CA THR A 279 29.67 -40.20 -0.07
C THR A 279 28.21 -39.96 0.30
N PRO A 280 27.30 -40.96 0.20
CA PRO A 280 25.93 -40.83 0.70
C PRO A 280 25.87 -40.43 2.18
N LEU A 281 26.87 -40.81 2.99
CA LEU A 281 26.98 -40.38 4.39
C LEU A 281 27.18 -38.86 4.53
N HIS A 282 27.90 -38.22 3.62
CA HIS A 282 27.97 -36.74 3.56
C HIS A 282 26.61 -36.14 3.21
N LYS A 283 25.92 -36.71 2.22
CA LYS A 283 24.65 -36.18 1.69
C LYS A 283 23.49 -36.26 2.69
N VAL A 284 23.46 -37.21 3.63
CA VAL A 284 22.44 -37.25 4.70
C VAL A 284 22.40 -35.96 5.53
N PHE A 285 23.52 -35.24 5.62
CA PHE A 285 23.61 -33.98 6.38
C PHE A 285 23.37 -32.72 5.54
N ALA A 286 23.06 -32.84 4.24
CA ALA A 286 23.03 -31.71 3.30
C ALA A 286 21.76 -30.84 3.37
N ILE A 287 20.61 -31.37 3.81
CA ILE A 287 19.33 -30.63 3.85
C ILE A 287 19.09 -29.93 5.20
N ALA A 288 18.41 -28.77 5.14
CA ALA A 288 18.11 -27.87 6.24
C ALA A 288 16.93 -28.26 7.16
N ASN A 289 16.09 -29.23 6.80
CA ASN A 289 14.88 -29.58 7.56
C ASN A 289 14.85 -31.07 7.92
N GLY A 290 14.59 -31.38 9.20
CA GLY A 290 14.38 -32.76 9.69
C GLY A 290 15.48 -33.28 10.62
N THR A 291 15.10 -34.18 11.52
CA THR A 291 16.00 -34.93 12.41
C THR A 291 16.63 -36.10 11.65
N ILE A 292 17.89 -36.39 11.94
CA ILE A 292 18.62 -37.52 11.36
C ILE A 292 18.54 -38.69 12.32
N ASP A 293 17.95 -39.78 11.86
CA ASP A 293 17.89 -41.03 12.63
C ASP A 293 19.29 -41.68 12.70
N LYS A 294 19.67 -42.22 13.86
CA LYS A 294 20.91 -42.98 14.03
C LYS A 294 20.86 -44.29 13.24
N GLN A 295 19.66 -44.80 12.94
CA GLN A 295 19.46 -46.02 12.16
C GLN A 295 20.01 -45.89 10.74
N ILE A 296 19.78 -44.77 10.05
CA ILE A 296 20.32 -44.59 8.69
C ILE A 296 21.85 -44.47 8.69
N LEU A 297 22.43 -43.81 9.70
CA LEU A 297 23.88 -43.69 9.85
C LEU A 297 24.50 -45.07 10.06
N SER A 298 23.88 -45.89 10.91
CA SER A 298 24.31 -47.28 11.15
C SER A 298 24.25 -48.11 9.87
N LEU A 299 23.18 -47.93 9.07
CA LEU A 299 22.96 -48.68 7.85
C LEU A 299 23.97 -48.31 6.75
N LEU A 300 24.28 -47.02 6.59
CA LEU A 300 25.31 -46.54 5.66
C LEU A 300 26.71 -47.06 6.03
N LEU A 301 27.08 -47.00 7.31
CA LEU A 301 28.36 -47.53 7.80
C LEU A 301 28.46 -49.05 7.60
N ALA A 302 27.37 -49.79 7.82
CA ALA A 302 27.33 -51.23 7.60
C ALA A 302 27.49 -51.64 6.13
N HIS A 303 27.20 -50.73 5.19
CA HIS A 303 27.26 -50.98 3.74
C HIS A 303 28.39 -50.18 3.07
N GLY A 304 29.50 -49.98 3.79
CA GLY A 304 30.77 -49.54 3.22
C GLY A 304 31.07 -48.04 3.31
N ALA A 305 30.19 -47.22 3.88
CA ALA A 305 30.56 -45.81 4.13
C ALA A 305 31.65 -45.71 5.20
N GLU A 306 32.76 -45.05 4.89
CA GLU A 306 33.82 -44.79 5.87
C GLU A 306 33.52 -43.51 6.66
N ILE A 307 33.63 -43.60 7.99
CA ILE A 307 33.17 -42.55 8.90
C ILE A 307 33.99 -41.24 8.80
N ASN A 308 35.23 -41.35 8.33
CA ASN A 308 36.19 -40.26 8.20
C ASN A 308 36.58 -39.97 6.74
N ASP A 309 35.77 -40.44 5.77
CA ASP A 309 35.98 -40.08 4.37
C ASP A 309 35.97 -38.57 4.18
N ILE A 310 36.70 -38.10 3.18
CA ILE A 310 36.87 -36.67 2.91
C ILE A 310 36.37 -36.31 1.52
N ASP A 311 35.56 -35.25 1.46
CA ASP A 311 35.17 -34.63 0.20
C ASP A 311 36.35 -33.88 -0.47
N HIS A 312 36.13 -33.30 -1.66
CA HIS A 312 37.12 -32.49 -2.36
C HIS A 312 37.56 -31.23 -1.59
N ALA A 313 36.73 -30.74 -0.66
CA ALA A 313 37.07 -29.67 0.27
C ALA A 313 37.73 -30.18 1.55
N ARG A 314 38.03 -31.49 1.63
CA ARG A 314 38.53 -32.22 2.79
C ARG A 314 37.61 -32.21 4.01
N ASN A 315 36.32 -31.95 3.83
CA ASN A 315 35.34 -32.10 4.90
C ASN A 315 35.05 -33.59 5.10
N THR A 316 34.97 -34.00 6.36
CA THR A 316 34.40 -35.30 6.74
C THR A 316 32.89 -35.18 6.97
N PRO A 317 32.13 -36.30 7.07
CA PRO A 317 30.70 -36.24 7.38
C PRO A 317 30.39 -35.44 8.65
N ILE A 318 31.27 -35.49 9.67
CA ILE A 318 31.09 -34.73 10.91
C ILE A 318 31.25 -33.20 10.70
N HIS A 319 32.03 -32.75 9.71
CA HIS A 319 32.08 -31.33 9.33
C HIS A 319 30.74 -30.88 8.77
N ILE A 320 30.12 -31.68 7.89
CA ILE A 320 28.82 -31.35 7.29
C ILE A 320 27.73 -31.38 8.38
N ALA A 321 27.74 -32.40 9.24
CA ALA A 321 26.82 -32.50 10.38
C ALA A 321 26.91 -31.27 11.30
N ALA A 322 28.12 -30.78 11.59
CA ALA A 322 28.38 -29.63 12.46
C ALA A 322 27.87 -28.28 11.89
N ARG A 323 27.50 -28.19 10.61
CA ARG A 323 26.85 -27.00 10.03
C ARG A 323 25.48 -26.75 10.64
N ARG A 324 24.86 -27.77 11.24
CA ARG A 324 23.53 -27.73 11.86
C ARG A 324 23.60 -28.17 13.33
N LEU A 325 23.26 -27.27 14.23
CA LEU A 325 23.42 -27.52 15.67
C LEU A 325 22.38 -28.47 16.25
N ASP A 326 21.26 -28.66 15.56
CA ASP A 326 20.21 -29.63 15.88
C ASP A 326 20.59 -31.08 15.49
N ASN A 327 21.72 -31.28 14.81
CA ASN A 327 22.30 -32.61 14.55
C ASN A 327 23.16 -33.13 15.72
N HIS A 328 23.02 -32.56 16.92
CA HIS A 328 23.84 -32.91 18.08
C HIS A 328 23.85 -34.42 18.37
N ASP A 329 22.68 -35.07 18.31
CA ASP A 329 22.56 -36.52 18.52
C ASP A 329 23.30 -37.35 17.46
N ALA A 330 23.27 -36.91 16.21
CA ALA A 330 23.99 -37.56 15.11
C ALA A 330 25.50 -37.35 15.23
N ILE A 331 25.95 -36.14 15.60
CA ILE A 331 27.36 -35.83 15.89
C ILE A 331 27.88 -36.69 17.04
N ALA A 332 27.11 -36.79 18.13
CA ALA A 332 27.46 -37.63 19.27
C ALA A 332 27.52 -39.12 18.89
N PHE A 333 26.61 -39.59 18.04
CA PHE A 333 26.62 -40.95 17.51
C PHE A 333 27.86 -41.21 16.65
N LEU A 334 28.17 -40.33 15.69
CA LEU A 334 29.35 -40.47 14.82
C LEU A 334 30.66 -40.51 15.64
N ILE A 335 30.80 -39.65 16.65
CA ILE A 335 31.94 -39.72 17.58
C ILE A 335 31.98 -41.06 18.31
N GLY A 336 30.83 -41.56 18.78
CA GLY A 336 30.72 -42.87 19.41
C GLY A 336 31.11 -44.04 18.49
N GLN A 337 30.98 -43.87 17.17
CA GLN A 337 31.39 -44.83 16.14
C GLN A 337 32.83 -44.60 15.64
N GLY A 338 33.57 -43.64 16.20
CA GLY A 338 34.99 -43.40 15.86
C GLY A 338 35.25 -42.25 14.88
N ALA A 339 34.31 -41.33 14.68
CA ALA A 339 34.55 -40.12 13.89
C ALA A 339 35.61 -39.22 14.55
N ASP A 340 36.59 -38.77 13.75
CA ASP A 340 37.70 -37.95 14.21
C ASP A 340 37.35 -36.45 14.11
N ALA A 341 37.21 -35.81 15.27
CA ALA A 341 36.92 -34.38 15.39
C ALA A 341 38.16 -33.48 15.23
N THR A 342 39.34 -34.05 14.99
CA THR A 342 40.62 -33.31 14.84
C THR A 342 41.00 -33.06 13.38
N ILE A 343 40.38 -33.76 12.43
CA ILE A 343 40.64 -33.58 10.99
C ILE A 343 40.26 -32.17 10.59
N SER A 344 41.16 -31.50 9.85
CA SER A 344 40.92 -30.18 9.28
C SER A 344 40.65 -30.24 7.78
N ASN A 345 39.66 -29.47 7.32
CA ASN A 345 39.35 -29.29 5.91
C ASN A 345 40.38 -28.37 5.19
N LEU A 346 40.16 -28.05 3.90
CA LEU A 346 41.05 -27.17 3.13
C LEU A 346 41.15 -25.73 3.65
N LYS A 347 40.21 -25.29 4.50
CA LYS A 347 40.25 -23.99 5.18
C LYS A 347 40.95 -24.07 6.53
N ASN A 348 41.62 -25.18 6.84
CA ASN A 348 42.14 -25.50 8.17
C ASN A 348 41.05 -25.45 9.26
N GLU A 349 39.78 -25.67 8.89
CA GLU A 349 38.68 -25.73 9.85
C GLU A 349 38.48 -27.17 10.29
N THR A 350 38.46 -27.37 11.60
CA THR A 350 37.97 -28.63 12.22
C THR A 350 36.44 -28.58 12.35
N PRO A 351 35.75 -29.70 12.67
CA PRO A 351 34.31 -29.67 12.95
C PRO A 351 33.91 -28.66 14.04
N VAL A 352 34.82 -28.34 14.98
CA VAL A 352 34.63 -27.32 16.03
C VAL A 352 34.49 -25.92 15.43
N HIS A 353 35.29 -25.58 14.40
CA HIS A 353 35.17 -24.32 13.67
C HIS A 353 33.83 -24.22 12.96
N VAL A 354 33.39 -25.31 12.33
CA VAL A 354 32.11 -25.34 11.63
C VAL A 354 30.95 -25.15 12.61
N ALA A 355 30.95 -25.87 13.74
CA ALA A 355 29.94 -25.73 14.80
C ALA A 355 29.90 -24.30 15.42
N ALA A 356 31.06 -23.61 15.50
CA ALA A 356 31.10 -22.23 15.97
C ALA A 356 30.32 -21.25 15.07
N SER A 357 30.09 -21.61 13.80
CA SER A 357 29.25 -20.86 12.85
C SER A 357 27.97 -21.62 12.43
N GLY A 358 27.66 -22.71 13.14
CA GLY A 358 26.56 -23.61 12.81
C GLY A 358 25.19 -22.94 12.95
N ARG A 359 24.26 -23.29 12.07
CA ARG A 359 22.89 -22.76 12.03
C ARG A 359 21.91 -23.66 12.78
N VAL A 360 20.76 -23.13 13.18
CA VAL A 360 19.66 -23.89 13.80
C VAL A 360 18.31 -23.21 13.53
N PHE A 361 17.26 -24.00 13.33
CA PHE A 361 15.92 -23.51 12.98
C PHE A 361 14.99 -23.26 14.20
N THR A 362 15.48 -23.44 15.42
CA THR A 362 14.67 -23.21 16.64
C THR A 362 14.42 -21.72 16.91
N PRO A 363 13.22 -21.34 17.41
CA PRO A 363 12.92 -19.97 17.81
C PRO A 363 13.58 -19.63 19.15
N GLY A 364 14.21 -18.46 19.24
CA GLY A 364 14.76 -17.93 20.50
C GLY A 364 16.28 -18.04 20.60
N LEU A 365 16.96 -16.90 20.73
CA LEU A 365 18.42 -16.79 20.86
C LEU A 365 19.00 -17.69 21.96
N ALA A 366 18.34 -17.79 23.11
CA ALA A 366 18.78 -18.61 24.24
C ALA A 366 18.91 -20.10 23.86
N GLN A 367 17.92 -20.64 23.14
CA GLN A 367 17.92 -22.04 22.73
C GLN A 367 19.00 -22.31 21.66
N ARG A 368 19.24 -21.36 20.76
CA ARG A 368 20.31 -21.48 19.75
C ARG A 368 21.69 -21.52 20.40
N VAL A 369 21.91 -20.66 21.39
CA VAL A 369 23.15 -20.60 22.17
C VAL A 369 23.37 -21.89 22.96
N GLU A 370 22.31 -22.44 23.57
CA GLU A 370 22.37 -23.70 24.31
C GLU A 370 22.78 -24.88 23.41
N LEU A 371 22.13 -25.03 22.25
CA LEU A 371 22.47 -26.07 21.27
C LEU A 371 23.91 -25.91 20.74
N GLN A 372 24.33 -24.68 20.45
CA GLN A 372 25.70 -24.41 20.02
C GLN A 372 26.72 -24.84 21.08
N ASN A 373 26.46 -24.54 22.36
CA ASN A 373 27.31 -24.97 23.46
C ASN A 373 27.36 -26.49 23.58
N GLY A 374 26.23 -27.19 23.43
CA GLY A 374 26.15 -28.65 23.52
C GLY A 374 26.99 -29.35 22.45
N VAL A 375 26.88 -28.90 21.20
CA VAL A 375 27.67 -29.44 20.07
C VAL A 375 29.16 -29.16 20.27
N LEU A 376 29.53 -27.92 20.60
CA LEU A 376 30.93 -27.54 20.83
C LEU A 376 31.55 -28.37 21.98
N ALA A 377 30.82 -28.57 23.08
CA ALA A 377 31.28 -29.39 24.20
C ALA A 377 31.51 -30.86 23.79
N THR A 378 30.66 -31.39 22.91
CA THR A 378 30.77 -32.78 22.45
C THR A 378 31.98 -32.98 21.54
N LEU A 379 32.18 -32.08 20.58
CA LEU A 379 33.33 -32.11 19.68
C LEU A 379 34.66 -31.90 20.43
N THR A 380 34.72 -30.93 21.36
CA THR A 380 35.92 -30.66 22.17
C THR A 380 36.22 -31.74 23.19
N LYS A 381 35.21 -32.44 23.71
CA LYS A 381 35.41 -33.62 24.55
C LYS A 381 36.10 -34.76 23.78
N ALA A 382 35.80 -34.92 22.49
CA ALA A 382 36.40 -35.95 21.65
C ALA A 382 37.78 -35.57 21.08
N GLY A 383 37.95 -34.33 20.62
CA GLY A 383 39.19 -33.87 19.96
C GLY A 383 40.12 -33.00 20.81
N GLY A 384 39.74 -32.68 22.06
CA GLY A 384 40.49 -31.82 22.97
C GLY A 384 39.99 -30.36 22.98
N ILE A 385 40.12 -29.70 24.14
CA ILE A 385 39.69 -28.30 24.30
C ILE A 385 40.55 -27.32 23.50
N GLU A 386 41.81 -27.70 23.22
CA GLU A 386 42.77 -26.92 22.44
C GLU A 386 42.26 -26.61 21.02
N LEU A 387 41.34 -27.43 20.49
CA LEU A 387 40.68 -27.18 19.21
C LEU A 387 39.92 -25.84 19.17
N MET A 388 39.47 -25.31 20.31
CA MET A 388 38.81 -24.00 20.40
C MET A 388 39.76 -22.82 20.16
N ASP A 389 41.07 -23.06 20.23
CA ASP A 389 42.11 -22.05 20.16
C ASP A 389 42.99 -22.20 18.90
N LEU A 390 42.71 -23.21 18.06
CA LEU A 390 43.35 -23.38 16.75
C LEU A 390 42.83 -22.33 15.76
N PRO A 391 43.69 -21.61 15.03
CA PRO A 391 43.27 -20.71 13.96
C PRO A 391 42.98 -21.49 12.66
N ASN A 392 41.92 -21.10 11.96
CA ASN A 392 41.69 -21.53 10.58
C ASN A 392 42.57 -20.75 9.59
N ALA A 393 42.36 -20.94 8.28
CA ALA A 393 43.09 -20.25 7.22
C ALA A 393 42.90 -18.72 7.20
N GLU A 394 41.87 -18.20 7.88
CA GLU A 394 41.65 -16.75 8.08
C GLU A 394 42.20 -16.25 9.43
N GLU A 395 43.03 -17.04 10.10
CA GLU A 395 43.58 -16.75 11.44
C GLU A 395 42.51 -16.59 12.55
N LYS A 396 41.29 -17.11 12.32
CA LYS A 396 40.20 -17.02 13.29
C LYS A 396 40.07 -18.32 14.09
N THR A 397 39.94 -18.19 15.40
CA THR A 397 39.66 -19.34 16.28
C THR A 397 38.16 -19.61 16.39
N PRO A 398 37.73 -20.84 16.73
CA PRO A 398 36.32 -21.15 16.98
C PRO A 398 35.67 -20.22 18.02
N ARG A 399 36.42 -19.75 19.03
CA ARG A 399 35.90 -18.77 20.01
C ARG A 399 35.51 -17.45 19.36
N GLN A 400 36.34 -16.93 18.45
CA GLN A 400 36.08 -15.68 17.75
C GLN A 400 34.90 -15.82 16.79
N ILE A 401 34.84 -16.93 16.05
CA ILE A 401 33.74 -17.25 15.13
C ILE A 401 32.41 -17.35 15.90
N CYS A 402 32.41 -18.07 17.02
CA CYS A 402 31.24 -18.25 17.87
C CYS A 402 30.71 -16.93 18.42
N LYS A 403 31.60 -16.02 18.85
CA LYS A 403 31.22 -14.68 19.30
C LYS A 403 30.53 -13.90 18.18
N ALA A 404 31.17 -13.77 17.03
CA ALA A 404 30.63 -13.02 15.90
C ALA A 404 29.29 -13.58 15.40
N HIS A 405 29.12 -14.90 15.40
CA HIS A 405 27.87 -15.53 14.97
C HIS A 405 26.70 -15.28 15.95
N ARG A 406 26.98 -15.28 17.26
CA ARG A 406 25.98 -14.97 18.29
C ARG A 406 25.56 -13.50 18.29
N ASP A 407 26.49 -12.60 18.00
CA ASP A 407 26.19 -11.17 17.86
C ASP A 407 25.22 -10.96 16.68
N LYS A 408 25.47 -11.63 15.54
CA LYS A 408 24.54 -11.63 14.40
C LYS A 408 23.16 -12.20 14.73
N TRP A 409 23.07 -13.30 15.48
CA TRP A 409 21.77 -13.84 15.89
C TRP A 409 20.96 -12.88 16.76
N ARG A 410 21.62 -12.07 17.59
CA ARG A 410 20.96 -11.05 18.41
C ARG A 410 20.36 -9.95 17.53
N GLU A 411 21.12 -9.44 16.58
CA GLU A 411 20.65 -8.45 15.60
C GLU A 411 19.49 -8.98 14.74
N ASP A 412 19.59 -10.23 14.28
CA ASP A 412 18.54 -10.87 13.46
C ASP A 412 17.26 -11.11 14.27
N GLU A 413 17.34 -11.44 15.56
CA GLU A 413 16.17 -11.61 16.44
C GLU A 413 15.49 -10.27 16.73
N GLU A 414 16.25 -9.19 16.92
CA GLU A 414 15.71 -7.83 17.06
C GLU A 414 15.00 -7.37 15.76
N LYS A 415 15.60 -7.61 14.59
CA LYS A 415 14.99 -7.35 13.28
C LYS A 415 13.76 -8.22 13.02
N ALA A 416 13.81 -9.52 13.33
CA ALA A 416 12.69 -10.43 13.13
C ALA A 416 11.52 -10.15 14.08
N ARG A 417 11.78 -9.67 15.30
CA ARG A 417 10.74 -9.19 16.23
C ARG A 417 10.02 -7.96 15.66
N MET A 418 10.76 -7.11 14.95
CA MET A 418 10.24 -5.94 14.24
C MET A 418 9.44 -6.33 12.97
N ILE A 419 9.93 -7.31 12.21
CA ILE A 419 9.30 -7.81 10.96
C ILE A 419 8.08 -8.72 11.22
N ASN A 420 8.10 -9.61 12.22
CA ASN A 420 6.96 -10.48 12.53
C ASN A 420 5.76 -9.72 13.09
N LYS A 421 5.99 -8.57 13.75
CA LYS A 421 4.92 -7.61 14.09
C LYS A 421 4.23 -7.08 12.82
N ARG A 422 4.96 -6.92 11.72
CA ARG A 422 4.46 -6.46 10.39
C ARG A 422 3.92 -7.60 9.49
N LEU A 423 4.45 -8.82 9.57
CA LEU A 423 4.00 -9.96 8.74
C LEU A 423 2.73 -10.63 9.28
N LEU A 424 2.51 -10.65 10.61
CA LEU A 424 1.25 -11.13 11.18
C LEU A 424 0.07 -10.24 10.77
N ALA A 425 0.31 -8.93 10.57
CA ALA A 425 -0.66 -7.99 10.01
C ALA A 425 -0.95 -8.25 8.51
N ARG A 426 0.04 -8.74 7.74
CA ARG A 426 -0.08 -9.05 6.30
C ARG A 426 -0.66 -10.43 5.97
N ALA A 427 -0.46 -11.44 6.82
CA ALA A 427 -0.97 -12.80 6.58
C ALA A 427 -2.50 -12.90 6.78
N ILE A 428 -3.08 -12.04 7.62
CA ILE A 428 -4.53 -11.89 7.79
C ILE A 428 -5.18 -11.27 6.54
N THR A 429 -4.41 -10.53 5.73
CA THR A 429 -4.89 -9.83 4.53
C THR A 429 -4.99 -10.73 3.28
N PHE A 430 -4.20 -11.81 3.18
CA PHE A 430 -4.13 -12.63 1.96
C PHE A 430 -5.18 -13.74 1.84
N ALA A 431 -5.91 -14.05 2.92
CA ALA A 431 -6.96 -15.09 2.92
C ALA A 431 -8.34 -14.59 2.46
N ASN A 432 -8.53 -13.28 2.32
CA ASN A 432 -9.80 -12.67 1.95
C ASN A 432 -9.76 -12.23 0.48
N GLY A 433 -10.29 -13.06 -0.41
CA GLY A 433 -10.43 -12.76 -1.85
C GLY A 433 -10.99 -11.35 -2.10
N GLU A 434 -10.43 -10.69 -3.10
CA GLU A 434 -10.60 -9.26 -3.37
C GLU A 434 -12.07 -8.83 -3.51
N VAL A 435 -12.59 -8.22 -2.45
CA VAL A 435 -13.72 -7.30 -2.48
C VAL A 435 -13.30 -6.08 -1.66
N TRP A 436 -13.25 -4.90 -2.29
CA TRP A 436 -13.09 -3.64 -1.59
C TRP A 436 -14.36 -3.31 -0.77
N PRO A 437 -14.27 -2.86 0.49
CA PRO A 437 -15.39 -2.88 1.45
C PRO A 437 -16.48 -1.81 1.25
N TYR A 438 -16.50 -1.07 0.14
CA TYR A 438 -17.46 0.02 -0.05
C TYR A 438 -18.35 -0.14 -1.28
N THR A 439 -19.37 -1.02 -1.17
CA THR A 439 -20.63 -0.81 -1.90
C THR A 439 -21.50 0.13 -1.08
N ARG A 440 -21.67 1.38 -1.52
CA ARG A 440 -22.65 2.32 -0.93
C ARG A 440 -24.05 1.74 -1.18
N PHE A 441 -24.60 1.05 -0.18
CA PHE A 441 -26.02 0.69 -0.12
C PHE A 441 -26.79 1.99 0.15
N TYR A 442 -27.16 2.72 -0.90
CA TYR A 442 -28.25 3.69 -0.77
C TYR A 442 -29.56 2.91 -0.70
N GLY A 443 -29.91 2.50 0.52
CA GLY A 443 -31.19 1.84 0.83
C GLY A 443 -31.79 2.49 2.07
N TYR A 444 -32.82 3.31 1.83
CA TYR A 444 -33.80 3.75 2.82
C TYR A 444 -34.13 2.65 3.83
N HIS A 445 -33.96 2.91 5.12
CA HIS A 445 -34.71 2.23 6.16
C HIS A 445 -35.57 3.26 6.87
N ASP A 446 -36.86 3.28 6.56
CA ASP A 446 -37.89 3.49 7.57
C ASP A 446 -39.24 3.00 7.05
N ALA A 447 -39.75 1.92 7.66
CA ALA A 447 -41.15 1.69 8.02
C ALA A 447 -41.36 0.25 8.53
N GLY A 448 -41.34 0.10 9.86
CA GLY A 448 -42.46 -0.50 10.61
C GLY A 448 -42.66 -2.03 10.64
N PHE A 449 -42.51 -2.55 11.87
CA PHE A 449 -43.25 -3.67 12.50
C PHE A 449 -42.73 -5.12 12.44
N VAL A 450 -41.96 -5.47 13.50
CA VAL A 450 -42.14 -6.57 14.48
C VAL A 450 -42.83 -7.88 14.02
N THR A 451 -42.09 -9.01 13.96
CA THR A 451 -42.20 -10.14 14.93
C THR A 451 -41.35 -11.37 14.53
N ASN A 452 -40.49 -11.74 15.49
CA ASN A 452 -39.95 -13.05 15.90
C ASN A 452 -39.06 -13.94 14.99
N PRO A 453 -37.94 -14.47 15.56
CA PRO A 453 -36.87 -15.18 14.86
C PRO A 453 -37.09 -16.69 14.88
N SER A 454 -36.82 -17.37 13.76
CA SER A 454 -36.26 -18.72 13.80
C SER A 454 -35.82 -19.17 12.41
N ARG A 455 -34.53 -19.51 12.31
CA ARG A 455 -33.88 -20.30 11.25
C ARG A 455 -33.62 -19.59 9.91
N HIS A 456 -32.62 -18.72 9.91
CA HIS A 456 -31.69 -18.58 8.79
C HIS A 456 -30.25 -18.70 9.33
N PRO A 457 -29.33 -19.39 8.64
CA PRO A 457 -27.91 -19.36 8.99
C PRO A 457 -27.37 -17.93 8.79
N SER A 458 -26.59 -17.44 9.75
CA SER A 458 -26.05 -16.08 9.79
C SER A 458 -25.05 -15.80 8.64
N PRO A 459 -24.99 -14.55 8.14
CA PRO A 459 -23.95 -14.08 7.21
C PRO A 459 -22.66 -13.73 7.97
N GLU A 460 -22.09 -14.69 8.71
CA GLU A 460 -20.89 -14.51 9.56
C GLU A 460 -19.60 -15.08 8.95
N SER A 461 -19.54 -15.41 7.65
CA SER A 461 -18.35 -16.06 7.05
C SER A 461 -17.62 -15.27 5.96
N PHE A 462 -17.97 -14.00 5.74
CA PHE A 462 -17.08 -13.05 5.04
C PHE A 462 -16.65 -12.02 6.07
N GLY A 463 -15.46 -12.19 6.65
CA GLY A 463 -14.92 -11.24 7.61
C GLY A 463 -14.86 -9.85 6.99
N GLN A 464 -15.46 -8.85 7.64
CA GLN A 464 -15.20 -7.46 7.28
C GLN A 464 -13.71 -7.18 7.48
N PRO A 465 -13.06 -6.36 6.63
CA PRO A 465 -11.72 -5.90 6.94
C PRO A 465 -11.72 -5.20 8.32
N PRO A 466 -10.68 -5.37 9.13
CA PRO A 466 -10.62 -4.80 10.47
C PRO A 466 -10.77 -3.28 10.42
N ASP A 467 -11.59 -2.72 11.32
CA ASP A 467 -11.69 -1.28 11.54
C ASP A 467 -10.39 -0.83 12.24
N TYR A 468 -9.47 -0.23 11.49
CA TYR A 468 -8.14 0.14 11.99
C TYR A 468 -8.22 1.16 13.12
N PHE A 469 -9.24 2.02 13.12
CA PHE A 469 -9.47 2.96 14.21
C PHE A 469 -9.88 2.23 15.49
N VAL A 470 -10.78 1.26 15.40
CA VAL A 470 -11.21 0.45 16.56
C VAL A 470 -10.07 -0.40 17.09
N GLN A 471 -9.29 -1.01 16.20
CA GLN A 471 -8.10 -1.77 16.58
C GLN A 471 -7.10 -0.88 17.31
N TRP A 472 -6.80 0.28 16.74
CA TRP A 472 -5.91 1.26 17.36
C TRP A 472 -6.42 1.73 18.73
N LEU A 473 -7.72 2.04 18.86
CA LEU A 473 -8.31 2.47 20.13
C LEU A 473 -8.30 1.34 21.16
N GLY A 474 -8.54 0.09 20.75
CA GLY A 474 -8.40 -1.09 21.58
C GLY A 474 -6.99 -1.26 22.12
N ASP A 475 -5.99 -1.20 21.24
CA ASP A 475 -4.57 -1.24 21.61
C ASP A 475 -4.21 -0.09 22.57
N LEU A 476 -4.83 1.08 22.37
CA LEU A 476 -4.63 2.24 23.23
C LEU A 476 -5.19 2.03 24.64
N VAL A 477 -6.42 1.54 24.77
CA VAL A 477 -7.09 1.29 26.06
C VAL A 477 -6.41 0.14 26.81
N ASN A 478 -6.00 -0.91 26.11
CA ASN A 478 -5.51 -2.16 26.68
C ASN A 478 -4.04 -2.08 27.15
N LYS A 479 -3.30 -1.01 26.85
CA LYS A 479 -1.95 -0.76 27.40
C LYS A 479 -2.02 -0.37 28.88
N ARG A 480 -1.20 -1.01 29.73
CA ARG A 480 -1.24 -0.92 31.20
C ARG A 480 -1.03 0.49 31.80
N ASP A 481 -0.46 1.43 31.06
CA ASP A 481 -0.08 2.76 31.57
C ASP A 481 -1.15 3.85 31.32
N LYS A 482 -2.37 3.48 30.89
CA LYS A 482 -3.34 4.40 30.28
C LYS A 482 -4.67 4.52 31.04
N TYR A 483 -4.58 4.78 32.35
CA TYR A 483 -5.69 4.79 33.33
C TYR A 483 -6.90 5.67 32.96
N GLN A 484 -6.74 6.75 32.20
CA GLN A 484 -7.84 7.68 31.91
C GLN A 484 -8.86 7.13 30.91
N LEU A 485 -8.43 6.39 29.89
CA LEU A 485 -9.32 5.79 28.90
C LEU A 485 -9.93 4.47 29.38
N GLN A 486 -9.21 3.73 30.24
CA GLN A 486 -9.69 2.50 30.84
C GLN A 486 -11.01 2.71 31.60
N GLY A 487 -11.15 3.79 32.38
CA GLY A 487 -12.38 4.07 33.13
C GLY A 487 -13.62 4.41 32.28
N VAL A 488 -13.50 4.48 30.94
CA VAL A 488 -14.60 4.75 30.01
C VAL A 488 -15.30 3.46 29.55
N PHE A 489 -14.59 2.33 29.53
CA PHE A 489 -15.08 1.06 28.98
C PHE A 489 -15.37 0.03 30.09
N GLU A 490 -16.30 -0.89 29.81
CA GLU A 490 -16.62 -2.01 30.70
C GLU A 490 -15.35 -2.84 30.99
N ASP A 491 -15.17 -3.26 32.24
CA ASP A 491 -13.98 -4.01 32.69
C ASP A 491 -12.63 -3.33 32.40
N SER A 492 -12.63 -2.01 32.15
CA SER A 492 -11.41 -1.24 31.86
C SER A 492 -10.64 -1.69 30.61
N SER A 493 -11.33 -2.31 29.65
CA SER A 493 -10.74 -2.79 28.40
C SER A 493 -11.74 -2.70 27.24
N ILE A 494 -11.24 -2.71 26.01
CA ILE A 494 -12.08 -3.00 24.84
C ILE A 494 -11.84 -4.48 24.49
N SER A 495 -12.91 -5.28 24.53
CA SER A 495 -12.82 -6.72 24.24
C SER A 495 -12.60 -6.97 22.75
N ASP A 496 -11.83 -8.02 22.43
CA ASP A 496 -11.43 -8.41 21.06
C ASP A 496 -12.61 -8.67 20.10
N ASN A 497 -13.83 -8.83 20.64
CA ASN A 497 -15.05 -8.98 19.84
C ASN A 497 -15.59 -7.65 19.26
N VAL A 498 -15.08 -6.50 19.70
CA VAL A 498 -15.42 -5.18 19.13
C VAL A 498 -14.57 -4.97 17.89
N THR A 499 -15.23 -5.06 16.74
CA THR A 499 -14.58 -4.95 15.42
C THR A 499 -15.09 -3.76 14.60
N SER A 500 -16.05 -3.01 15.16
CA SER A 500 -16.62 -1.81 14.54
C SER A 500 -16.95 -0.74 15.58
N ILE A 501 -17.01 0.52 15.14
CA ILE A 501 -17.45 1.65 15.98
C ILE A 501 -18.85 1.43 16.57
N LYS A 502 -19.71 0.69 15.88
CA LYS A 502 -21.03 0.33 16.38
C LYS A 502 -20.94 -0.60 17.59
N ASP A 503 -20.03 -1.56 17.58
CA ASP A 503 -19.83 -2.48 18.71
C ASP A 503 -19.19 -1.78 19.91
N LEU A 504 -18.29 -0.82 19.64
CA LEU A 504 -17.65 0.02 20.66
C LEU A 504 -18.67 0.74 21.56
N SER A 505 -19.80 1.16 20.98
CA SER A 505 -20.88 1.82 21.73
C SER A 505 -21.47 0.93 22.83
N GLY A 506 -21.47 -0.40 22.63
CA GLY A 506 -21.98 -1.38 23.58
C GLY A 506 -21.02 -1.73 24.71
N GLN A 507 -19.76 -1.32 24.63
CA GLN A 507 -18.75 -1.54 25.68
C GLN A 507 -18.42 -0.28 26.48
N ILE A 508 -19.03 0.87 26.17
CA ILE A 508 -18.89 2.05 27.01
C ILE A 508 -19.54 1.72 28.36
N ALA A 509 -18.77 1.79 29.44
CA ALA A 509 -19.26 1.50 30.77
C ALA A 509 -20.44 2.41 31.08
N THR A 510 -21.57 1.82 31.48
CA THR A 510 -22.66 2.61 32.01
C THR A 510 -22.24 3.08 33.40
N PRO A 511 -22.00 4.39 33.61
CA PRO A 511 -21.60 4.88 34.93
C PRO A 511 -22.70 4.57 35.95
N GLN A 512 -22.31 4.06 37.13
CA GLN A 512 -23.20 4.10 38.30
C GLN A 512 -23.51 5.57 38.57
N GLN A 513 -24.80 5.94 38.69
CA GLN A 513 -25.26 7.33 38.86
C GLN A 513 -24.29 8.13 39.77
N PRO A 514 -23.50 9.07 39.25
CA PRO A 514 -22.60 9.85 40.08
C PRO A 514 -23.36 10.97 40.80
N ILE A 515 -22.89 11.28 42.00
CA ILE A 515 -23.24 12.47 42.78
C ILE A 515 -23.04 13.71 41.91
N ILE A 516 -24.08 14.53 41.84
CA ILE A 516 -24.22 15.77 41.07
C ILE A 516 -22.98 16.68 41.25
N GLY A 517 -22.09 16.71 40.25
CA GLY A 517 -21.24 17.87 40.00
C GLY A 517 -22.07 19.01 39.39
N PRO A 518 -21.56 20.26 39.36
CA PRO A 518 -22.30 21.36 38.75
C PRO A 518 -22.56 21.04 37.27
N GLN A 519 -23.83 20.81 36.93
CA GLN A 519 -24.27 20.55 35.57
C GLN A 519 -23.95 21.76 34.71
N VAL A 520 -23.28 21.54 33.57
CA VAL A 520 -23.27 22.55 32.51
C VAL A 520 -24.71 22.61 31.99
N PRO A 521 -25.40 23.76 32.12
CA PRO A 521 -26.81 23.84 31.74
C PRO A 521 -26.97 23.55 30.24
N ASP A 522 -28.03 22.80 29.88
CA ASP A 522 -28.42 22.52 28.50
C ASP A 522 -28.45 23.86 27.73
N PRO A 523 -27.80 23.99 26.56
CA PRO A 523 -27.75 25.22 25.76
C PRO A 523 -29.14 25.51 25.15
N GLY A 524 -30.08 25.85 26.03
CA GLY A 524 -31.33 26.49 25.68
C GLY A 524 -31.07 27.95 25.31
N PRO A 525 -32.05 28.60 24.64
CA PRO A 525 -31.93 29.97 24.14
C PRO A 525 -31.81 31.07 25.22
N GLU A 526 -31.74 30.71 26.50
CA GLU A 526 -31.66 31.62 27.65
C GLU A 526 -30.28 31.67 28.34
N ASN A 527 -29.30 30.85 27.91
CA ASN A 527 -27.96 30.87 28.51
C ASN A 527 -27.05 31.92 27.84
N ASP A 528 -26.34 32.69 28.66
CA ASP A 528 -25.32 33.64 28.23
C ASP A 528 -24.12 32.88 27.60
N PRO A 529 -23.76 33.13 26.32
CA PRO A 529 -22.64 32.47 25.64
C PRO A 529 -21.30 32.62 26.38
N GLU A 530 -21.08 33.72 27.09
CA GLU A 530 -19.85 33.90 27.87
C GLU A 530 -19.81 32.97 29.09
N ILE A 531 -20.96 32.72 29.73
CA ILE A 531 -21.07 31.80 30.85
C ILE A 531 -20.90 30.36 30.36
N GLU A 532 -21.54 30.00 29.24
CA GLU A 532 -21.41 28.67 28.63
C GLU A 532 -19.96 28.39 28.25
N ALA A 533 -19.32 29.30 27.53
CA ALA A 533 -17.94 29.16 27.13
C ALA A 533 -17.00 29.14 28.36
N SER A 534 -17.25 29.97 29.37
CA SER A 534 -16.49 29.94 30.62
C SER A 534 -16.60 28.59 31.32
N LEU A 535 -17.74 27.90 31.26
CA LEU A 535 -17.92 26.56 31.80
C LEU A 535 -17.21 25.49 30.97
N LEU A 536 -17.36 25.53 29.63
CA LEU A 536 -16.72 24.61 28.69
C LEU A 536 -15.20 24.68 28.75
N PHE A 537 -14.68 25.88 28.94
CA PHE A 537 -13.27 26.21 28.90
C PHE A 537 -12.71 26.56 30.30
N ARG A 538 -13.42 26.24 31.39
CA ARG A 538 -13.02 26.64 32.76
C ARG A 538 -11.69 26.07 33.24
N ASN A 539 -11.30 24.90 32.74
CA ASN A 539 -10.05 24.28 33.20
C ASN A 539 -8.82 24.79 32.43
N LEU A 540 -8.99 25.75 31.50
CA LEU A 540 -7.89 26.41 30.81
C LEU A 540 -7.07 27.21 31.82
N ASN A 541 -5.78 26.91 31.94
CA ASN A 541 -4.86 27.61 32.85
C ASN A 541 -4.42 29.00 32.32
N TYR A 542 -5.31 29.72 31.63
CA TYR A 542 -5.07 31.08 31.13
C TYR A 542 -6.39 31.85 30.97
N GLU A 543 -6.30 33.19 30.98
CA GLU A 543 -7.45 34.05 30.74
C GLU A 543 -7.93 33.93 29.28
N LEU A 544 -9.25 33.80 29.10
CA LEU A 544 -9.88 33.66 27.79
C LEU A 544 -10.11 35.02 27.12
N GLU A 545 -10.01 35.05 25.79
CA GLU A 545 -10.32 36.24 24.98
C GLU A 545 -11.84 36.50 24.92
N PRO A 546 -12.36 37.57 25.54
CA PRO A 546 -13.81 37.81 25.61
C PRO A 546 -14.47 37.94 24.23
N ASP A 547 -13.79 38.56 23.27
CA ASP A 547 -14.32 38.75 21.92
C ASP A 547 -14.59 37.41 21.19
N CYS A 548 -13.86 36.34 21.56
CA CYS A 548 -14.10 35.00 21.04
C CYS A 548 -15.32 34.30 21.68
N LEU A 549 -15.78 34.76 22.85
CA LEU A 549 -16.80 34.07 23.65
C LEU A 549 -18.17 34.75 23.63
N ARG A 550 -18.23 36.05 23.32
CA ARG A 550 -19.47 36.86 23.26
C ARG A 550 -20.57 36.29 22.35
N ASN A 551 -20.18 35.54 21.32
CA ASN A 551 -21.11 34.93 20.38
C ASN A 551 -20.75 33.47 20.21
N ILE A 552 -21.74 32.59 20.39
CA ILE A 552 -21.59 31.15 20.17
C ILE A 552 -21.00 30.83 18.81
N SER A 553 -21.38 31.57 17.77
CA SER A 553 -20.90 31.35 16.40
C SER A 553 -19.38 31.49 16.25
N THR A 554 -18.74 32.33 17.07
CA THR A 554 -17.30 32.62 16.99
C THR A 554 -16.44 31.47 17.53
N TRP A 555 -16.91 30.76 18.55
CA TRP A 555 -16.20 29.60 19.09
C TRP A 555 -16.74 28.28 18.56
N TRP A 556 -18.02 28.22 18.17
CA TRP A 556 -18.69 27.02 17.65
C TRP A 556 -18.34 26.71 16.19
N PHE A 557 -18.20 27.74 15.37
CA PHE A 557 -17.74 27.64 13.99
C PHE A 557 -16.37 28.28 13.84
N ARG A 558 -15.63 27.88 12.81
CA ARG A 558 -14.36 28.52 12.49
C ARG A 558 -14.61 29.88 11.84
N THR A 559 -13.90 30.90 12.29
CA THR A 559 -13.89 32.22 11.64
C THR A 559 -13.30 32.13 10.22
N TYR A 560 -13.59 33.09 9.34
CA TYR A 560 -12.99 33.09 7.99
C TYR A 560 -11.54 33.53 8.03
N GLU A 561 -11.23 34.44 8.94
CA GLU A 561 -9.92 35.04 9.11
C GLU A 561 -8.98 34.17 9.97
N GLY A 562 -9.48 33.07 10.56
CA GLY A 562 -8.68 32.11 11.33
C GLY A 562 -8.36 32.51 12.77
N HIS A 563 -8.89 33.64 13.26
CA HIS A 563 -8.81 34.05 14.67
C HIS A 563 -9.76 33.22 15.56
N CYS A 564 -9.56 33.25 16.88
CA CYS A 564 -10.31 32.46 17.87
C CYS A 564 -10.17 30.93 17.72
N ASN A 565 -9.14 30.48 17.00
CA ASN A 565 -8.67 29.10 17.10
C ASN A 565 -7.96 28.91 18.45
N TRP A 566 -6.97 29.78 18.71
CA TRP A 566 -6.35 29.95 20.02
C TRP A 566 -7.19 30.92 20.87
N LEU A 567 -7.57 30.52 22.08
CA LEU A 567 -8.53 31.28 22.91
C LEU A 567 -7.86 32.14 23.99
N LYS A 568 -6.53 32.10 24.10
CA LYS A 568 -5.80 32.85 25.14
C LYS A 568 -5.86 34.34 24.85
N LYS A 569 -6.21 35.11 25.88
CA LYS A 569 -6.37 36.56 25.80
C LYS A 569 -5.10 37.24 25.30
N GLY A 570 -5.24 38.12 24.31
CA GLY A 570 -4.14 38.83 23.65
C GLY A 570 -3.38 37.99 22.62
N GLU A 571 -3.71 36.71 22.43
CA GLU A 571 -3.06 35.79 21.49
C GLU A 571 -4.09 35.15 20.52
N SER A 572 -5.34 35.60 20.53
CA SER A 572 -6.41 34.99 19.71
C SER A 572 -6.28 35.17 18.20
N GLY A 573 -5.39 36.07 17.77
CA GLY A 573 -5.01 36.28 16.36
C GLY A 573 -3.84 35.42 15.89
N GLU A 574 -3.24 34.58 16.74
CA GLU A 574 -2.18 33.67 16.31
C GLU A 574 -2.71 32.72 15.22
N GLY A 575 -2.04 32.69 14.06
CA GLY A 575 -2.45 31.89 12.91
C GLY A 575 -3.57 32.49 12.04
N SER A 576 -4.06 33.69 12.36
CA SER A 576 -5.02 34.39 11.51
C SER A 576 -4.37 34.95 10.24
N ILE A 577 -5.17 35.26 9.22
CA ILE A 577 -4.71 36.12 8.13
C ILE A 577 -4.16 37.44 8.71
N GLY A 578 -3.04 37.91 8.17
CA GLY A 578 -2.38 39.11 8.64
C GLY A 578 -1.37 38.88 9.78
N SER A 579 -1.28 37.67 10.33
CA SER A 579 -0.29 37.34 11.37
C SER A 579 1.13 37.24 10.79
N THR A 580 2.15 37.41 11.65
CA THR A 580 3.53 37.24 11.22
C THR A 580 3.89 35.76 11.11
N ARG A 581 4.78 35.42 10.17
CA ARG A 581 5.34 34.07 10.12
C ARG A 581 6.46 33.93 11.14
N PRO A 582 6.36 32.98 12.09
CA PRO A 582 7.44 32.74 13.01
C PRO A 582 8.67 32.15 12.29
N ARG A 583 9.82 32.29 12.94
CA ARG A 583 11.04 31.54 12.61
C ARG A 583 11.07 30.27 13.42
N ASP A 584 11.51 29.17 12.82
CA ASP A 584 11.62 27.90 13.54
C ASP A 584 12.50 28.02 14.80
N TYR A 585 13.61 28.77 14.74
CA TYR A 585 14.54 28.95 15.87
C TYR A 585 14.81 30.40 16.25
N GLN A 586 13.89 31.32 15.92
CA GLN A 586 14.03 32.76 16.21
C GLN A 586 15.30 33.40 15.63
N GLN A 587 15.83 32.85 14.53
CA GLN A 587 17.02 33.37 13.87
C GLN A 587 16.64 34.35 12.75
N TYR A 588 17.32 35.50 12.70
CA TYR A 588 17.13 36.54 11.69
C TYR A 588 18.48 36.91 11.07
N SER A 589 18.72 36.50 9.83
CA SER A 589 20.00 36.62 9.13
C SER A 589 20.01 37.82 8.17
N TYR A 590 19.76 39.02 8.69
CA TYR A 590 19.89 40.28 7.94
C TYR A 590 21.31 40.88 8.07
N VAL A 591 21.80 41.54 7.02
CA VAL A 591 23.16 42.15 7.01
C VAL A 591 23.32 43.22 8.09
N ASP A 592 22.30 44.05 8.28
CA ASP A 592 22.25 45.09 9.32
C ASP A 592 21.67 44.57 10.65
N GLY A 593 21.19 43.32 10.66
CA GLY A 593 20.38 42.73 11.72
C GLY A 593 18.96 43.30 11.80
N ILE A 594 18.50 44.06 10.79
CA ILE A 594 17.22 44.78 10.80
C ILE A 594 16.35 44.36 9.62
N SER A 595 16.77 44.65 8.38
CA SER A 595 15.93 44.45 7.21
C SER A 595 16.69 44.32 5.89
N LYS A 596 17.99 44.60 5.87
CA LYS A 596 18.81 44.55 4.67
C LYS A 596 19.05 43.08 4.27
N PRO A 597 18.61 42.64 3.07
CA PRO A 597 18.73 41.27 2.60
C PRO A 597 20.14 40.69 2.76
N ARG A 598 20.23 39.39 3.01
CA ARG A 598 21.50 38.66 3.12
C ARG A 598 22.30 38.74 1.81
N GLU A 599 23.62 38.90 1.91
CA GLU A 599 24.53 38.86 0.76
C GLU A 599 24.74 37.42 0.26
N GLY A 600 25.08 37.27 -1.02
CA GLY A 600 25.36 35.97 -1.64
C GLY A 600 25.67 36.10 -3.13
N PRO A 601 26.02 35.00 -3.82
CA PRO A 601 26.25 35.00 -5.26
C PRO A 601 25.04 35.45 -6.07
N ASN A 602 25.25 35.82 -7.33
CA ASN A 602 24.17 36.17 -8.25
C ASN A 602 23.11 35.04 -8.29
N PRO A 603 21.84 35.29 -7.93
CA PRO A 603 20.80 34.25 -7.89
C PRO A 603 20.57 33.52 -9.21
N ARG A 604 20.73 34.17 -10.36
CA ARG A 604 20.59 33.53 -11.68
C ARG A 604 21.77 32.60 -11.97
N ALA A 605 22.98 32.98 -11.58
CA ALA A 605 24.13 32.08 -11.67
C ALA A 605 23.94 30.82 -10.81
N VAL A 606 23.43 30.98 -9.58
CA VAL A 606 23.08 29.85 -8.68
C VAL A 606 21.99 28.97 -9.29
N SER A 607 20.93 29.59 -9.83
CA SER A 607 19.87 28.88 -10.56
C SER A 607 20.46 28.04 -11.69
N ASN A 608 21.29 28.63 -12.57
CA ASN A 608 21.93 27.93 -13.69
C ASN A 608 22.83 26.76 -13.23
N ALA A 609 23.54 26.91 -12.12
CA ALA A 609 24.47 25.90 -11.62
C ALA A 609 23.78 24.68 -10.99
N PHE A 610 22.76 24.88 -10.15
CA PHE A 610 22.27 23.81 -9.26
C PHE A 610 20.84 23.35 -9.52
N PHE A 611 20.03 24.13 -10.24
CA PHE A 611 18.61 23.84 -10.44
C PHE A 611 18.24 23.57 -11.90
N LYS A 612 19.18 23.66 -12.85
CA LYS A 612 18.90 23.40 -14.27
C LYS A 612 18.64 21.90 -14.46
N ARG A 613 17.50 21.56 -15.07
CA ARG A 613 17.16 20.16 -15.35
C ARG A 613 18.03 19.56 -16.44
N LYS A 614 19.03 18.76 -16.04
CA LYS A 614 19.96 18.07 -16.96
C LYS A 614 19.43 16.71 -17.45
N LYS A 615 18.68 15.98 -16.62
CA LYS A 615 18.10 14.65 -16.94
C LYS A 615 16.69 14.54 -16.37
N LYS A 616 15.78 13.87 -17.10
CA LYS A 616 14.44 13.52 -16.60
C LYS A 616 14.52 12.18 -15.88
N ILE A 617 14.62 12.22 -14.56
CA ILE A 617 14.43 11.06 -13.71
C ILE A 617 12.96 11.11 -13.29
N TYR A 618 12.19 10.06 -13.56
CA TYR A 618 10.79 10.02 -13.16
C TYR A 618 10.66 9.49 -11.73
N TYR A 619 9.66 9.99 -11.02
CA TYR A 619 9.24 9.52 -9.71
C TYR A 619 7.88 8.86 -9.83
N ASP A 620 7.59 7.90 -8.97
CA ASP A 620 6.37 7.08 -9.03
C ASP A 620 5.15 7.80 -8.45
N HIS A 621 4.91 9.03 -8.88
CA HIS A 621 3.76 9.82 -8.49
C HIS A 621 3.09 10.49 -9.69
N THR A 622 1.79 10.70 -9.61
CA THR A 622 1.00 11.36 -10.66
C THR A 622 1.02 12.88 -10.51
N PRO A 623 0.91 13.66 -11.59
CA PRO A 623 0.72 15.12 -11.54
C PRO A 623 -0.42 15.60 -10.65
N LEU A 624 -1.37 14.75 -10.27
CA LEU A 624 -2.41 15.09 -9.29
C LEU A 624 -1.80 15.52 -7.95
N LEU A 625 -0.65 14.94 -7.58
CA LEU A 625 0.09 15.29 -6.37
C LEU A 625 0.53 16.76 -6.37
N LEU A 626 0.91 17.31 -7.53
CA LEU A 626 1.31 18.72 -7.66
C LEU A 626 0.15 19.64 -7.34
N GLY A 627 -1.01 19.42 -7.99
CA GLY A 627 -2.20 20.23 -7.72
C GLY A 627 -2.68 20.13 -6.27
N LEU A 628 -2.50 18.97 -5.62
CA LEU A 628 -2.84 18.80 -4.21
C LEU A 628 -1.87 19.53 -3.28
N ILE A 629 -0.56 19.41 -3.52
CA ILE A 629 0.49 20.13 -2.78
C ILE A 629 0.27 21.63 -2.87
N GLU A 630 0.06 22.12 -4.08
CA GLU A 630 -0.15 23.54 -4.32
C GLU A 630 -1.41 24.05 -3.62
N PHE A 631 -2.52 23.30 -3.70
CA PHE A 631 -3.74 23.65 -2.98
C PHE A 631 -3.52 23.73 -1.47
N ILE A 632 -2.87 22.74 -0.86
CA ILE A 632 -2.57 22.71 0.59
C ILE A 632 -1.71 23.92 0.97
N MET A 633 -0.71 24.26 0.17
CA MET A 633 0.14 25.42 0.44
C MET A 633 -0.58 26.75 0.26
N HIS A 634 -1.47 26.83 -0.73
CA HIS A 634 -2.31 28.00 -0.91
C HIS A 634 -3.31 28.18 0.24
N ASP A 635 -3.68 27.08 0.89
CA ASP A 635 -4.55 27.09 2.06
C ASP A 635 -3.88 27.68 3.30
N VAL A 636 -2.62 27.29 3.56
CA VAL A 636 -1.92 27.63 4.82
C VAL A 636 -0.99 28.84 4.72
N THR A 637 -0.60 29.25 3.51
CA THR A 637 0.38 30.33 3.35
C THR A 637 0.26 31.15 2.06
N TYR A 638 0.34 32.47 2.23
CA TYR A 638 0.39 33.44 1.13
C TYR A 638 1.24 34.65 1.49
N SER A 639 2.14 35.08 0.59
CA SER A 639 2.92 36.31 0.74
C SER A 639 2.48 37.34 -0.28
N LYS A 640 2.26 38.58 0.18
CA LYS A 640 2.01 39.71 -0.70
C LYS A 640 3.33 40.36 -1.13
N ASP A 641 3.46 40.60 -2.43
CA ASP A 641 4.57 41.35 -3.02
C ASP A 641 4.48 42.85 -2.61
N SER A 642 5.63 43.46 -2.34
CA SER A 642 5.77 44.90 -2.21
C SER A 642 5.59 45.56 -3.58
N ILE A 643 4.91 46.70 -3.60
CA ILE A 643 4.68 47.48 -4.82
C ILE A 643 5.87 48.39 -5.17
N ASP A 644 6.70 48.75 -4.17
CA ASP A 644 7.74 49.76 -4.31
C ASP A 644 9.16 49.19 -4.12
N GLU A 645 9.30 48.03 -3.46
CA GLU A 645 10.59 47.42 -3.18
C GLU A 645 10.88 46.22 -4.10
N PHE A 646 11.98 46.30 -4.84
CA PHE A 646 12.43 45.23 -5.74
C PHE A 646 13.93 44.94 -5.55
N ILE A 647 14.28 43.68 -5.78
CA ILE A 647 15.65 43.22 -5.94
C ILE A 647 15.90 43.00 -7.43
N GLU A 648 16.90 43.70 -7.95
CA GLU A 648 17.35 43.57 -9.33
C GLU A 648 18.45 42.51 -9.41
N VAL A 649 18.26 41.53 -10.28
CA VAL A 649 19.21 40.45 -10.53
C VAL A 649 19.70 40.58 -11.98
N PRO A 650 20.92 41.10 -12.20
CA PRO A 650 21.50 41.18 -13.54
C PRO A 650 21.86 39.79 -14.06
N MET A 651 21.93 39.61 -15.38
CA MET A 651 22.40 38.35 -15.96
C MET A 651 23.90 38.13 -15.66
N PRO A 652 24.31 36.89 -15.34
CA PRO A 652 25.72 36.55 -15.22
C PRO A 652 26.40 36.51 -16.60
N ASP A 653 27.73 36.62 -16.61
CA ASP A 653 28.53 36.66 -17.85
C ASP A 653 28.40 35.39 -18.70
N ASP A 654 28.07 34.26 -18.07
CA ASP A 654 27.85 32.95 -18.69
C ASP A 654 26.38 32.62 -18.99
N GLU A 655 25.50 33.64 -19.06
CA GLU A 655 24.09 33.44 -19.41
C GLU A 655 23.90 33.02 -20.88
N GLU A 656 23.11 31.96 -21.09
CA GLU A 656 22.85 31.37 -22.41
C GLU A 656 21.44 31.66 -22.96
N ILE A 657 20.46 31.92 -22.09
CA ILE A 657 19.03 31.96 -22.45
C ILE A 657 18.53 33.39 -22.60
N PHE A 658 18.84 34.26 -21.64
CA PHE A 658 18.48 35.67 -21.70
C PHE A 658 19.60 36.51 -22.32
N SER A 659 19.23 37.64 -22.93
CA SER A 659 20.23 38.63 -23.35
C SER A 659 20.97 39.20 -22.13
N LEU A 660 22.29 39.40 -22.22
CA LEU A 660 23.13 39.88 -21.11
C LEU A 660 22.71 41.26 -20.55
N ASN A 661 21.97 42.06 -21.33
CA ASN A 661 21.40 43.33 -20.86
C ASN A 661 20.07 43.18 -20.09
N THR A 662 19.58 41.96 -19.91
CA THR A 662 18.35 41.66 -19.18
C THR A 662 18.60 41.76 -17.68
N THR A 663 17.59 42.25 -16.95
CA THR A 663 17.60 42.26 -15.48
C THR A 663 16.29 41.67 -14.97
N LEU A 664 16.36 40.62 -14.17
CA LEU A 664 15.18 40.09 -13.48
C LEU A 664 14.84 41.01 -12.32
N LYS A 665 13.56 41.38 -12.19
CA LYS A 665 13.06 42.21 -11.08
C LYS A 665 12.16 41.37 -10.18
N VAL A 666 12.65 41.04 -8.99
CA VAL A 666 11.91 40.27 -7.99
C VAL A 666 11.39 41.22 -6.91
N PRO A 667 10.07 41.34 -6.71
CA PRO A 667 9.55 42.17 -5.62
C PRO A 667 9.95 41.59 -4.27
N ARG A 668 10.24 42.46 -3.29
CA ARG A 668 10.39 42.02 -1.91
C ARG A 668 9.03 41.63 -1.33
N THR A 669 9.01 40.74 -0.35
CA THR A 669 7.79 40.44 0.40
C THR A 669 7.42 41.64 1.26
N ALA A 670 6.14 42.01 1.28
CA ALA A 670 5.64 43.09 2.13
C ALA A 670 6.03 42.85 3.61
N SER A 671 6.54 43.88 4.28
CA SER A 671 6.90 43.81 5.69
C SER A 671 5.67 43.95 6.58
N MET A 672 5.67 43.26 7.71
CA MET A 672 4.71 43.54 8.79
C MET A 672 4.91 44.96 9.31
N LEU A 673 3.80 45.70 9.44
CA LEU A 673 3.82 47.07 9.92
C LEU A 673 4.42 47.12 11.34
N GLY A 674 5.34 48.05 11.56
CA GLY A 674 6.01 48.23 12.86
C GLY A 674 7.23 47.33 13.10
N THR A 675 7.56 46.42 12.17
CA THR A 675 8.79 45.60 12.22
C THR A 675 9.89 46.19 11.33
N GLY A 676 11.11 45.65 11.39
CA GLY A 676 12.24 46.12 10.59
C GLY A 676 12.77 47.50 11.00
N THR A 677 12.66 47.83 12.29
CA THR A 677 13.01 49.15 12.83
C THR A 677 14.33 49.15 13.61
N SER A 678 14.72 48.01 14.17
CA SER A 678 15.94 47.86 14.98
C SER A 678 16.37 46.40 15.06
N ARG A 679 17.55 46.11 15.63
CA ARG A 679 18.06 44.73 15.78
C ARG A 679 17.22 43.86 16.72
N SER A 680 16.53 44.48 17.68
CA SER A 680 15.58 43.81 18.57
C SER A 680 14.17 43.69 17.98
N ASN A 681 13.93 44.27 16.81
CA ASN A 681 12.66 44.23 16.09
C ASN A 681 12.94 44.17 14.56
N PRO A 682 13.54 43.07 14.09
CA PRO A 682 13.89 42.87 12.69
C PRO A 682 12.64 42.78 11.81
N ARG A 683 12.81 42.84 10.49
CA ARG A 683 11.71 42.78 9.51
C ARG A 683 11.06 41.40 9.58
N GLU A 684 9.74 41.40 9.68
CA GLU A 684 8.93 40.19 9.59
C GLU A 684 8.00 40.26 8.39
N ASN A 685 7.50 39.11 7.97
CA ASN A 685 6.61 38.99 6.82
C ASN A 685 5.23 38.51 7.27
N VAL A 686 4.23 39.07 6.60
CA VAL A 686 2.83 38.77 6.87
C VAL A 686 2.42 37.51 6.11
N ASN A 687 1.71 36.61 6.79
CA ASN A 687 0.95 35.57 6.13
C ASN A 687 -0.44 36.11 5.75
N MET A 688 -0.73 36.12 4.46
CA MET A 688 -2.00 36.60 3.90
C MET A 688 -3.03 35.48 3.69
N ALA A 689 -2.77 34.30 4.24
CA ALA A 689 -3.70 33.18 4.37
C ALA A 689 -3.89 32.85 5.87
N THR A 690 -4.93 32.09 6.21
CA THR A 690 -5.01 31.42 7.51
C THR A 690 -3.92 30.35 7.57
N THR A 691 -3.34 30.08 8.74
CA THR A 691 -2.32 29.00 8.84
C THR A 691 -2.91 27.60 8.91
N TRP A 692 -4.23 27.50 9.05
CA TRP A 692 -4.94 26.26 9.38
C TRP A 692 -5.26 25.47 8.11
N LEU A 693 -5.38 24.14 8.24
CA LEU A 693 -5.92 23.28 7.17
C LEU A 693 -7.45 23.40 7.12
N ASP A 694 -7.92 24.59 6.79
CA ASP A 694 -9.30 25.00 6.88
C ASP A 694 -9.98 25.25 5.53
N ILE A 695 -9.31 24.89 4.43
CA ILE A 695 -9.77 24.98 3.05
C ILE A 695 -10.22 26.43 2.71
N SER A 696 -9.59 27.43 3.33
CA SER A 696 -9.69 28.85 2.97
C SER A 696 -9.26 29.14 1.54
N SER A 697 -8.45 28.29 0.90
CA SER A 697 -8.18 28.42 -0.54
C SER A 697 -9.46 28.30 -1.40
N LEU A 698 -10.44 27.51 -0.94
CA LEU A 698 -11.77 27.43 -1.58
C LEU A 698 -12.73 28.50 -1.06
N TYR A 699 -12.81 28.68 0.26
CA TYR A 699 -13.83 29.53 0.91
C TYR A 699 -13.44 31.00 1.06
N GLY A 700 -12.16 31.33 0.95
CA GLY A 700 -11.58 32.62 1.27
C GLY A 700 -11.14 32.74 2.73
N SER A 701 -10.06 33.48 2.95
CA SER A 701 -9.55 33.85 4.28
C SER A 701 -10.16 35.14 4.84
N SER A 702 -11.27 35.61 4.27
CA SER A 702 -12.02 36.75 4.78
C SER A 702 -13.53 36.56 4.57
N SER A 703 -14.31 37.08 5.50
CA SER A 703 -15.77 37.04 5.44
C SER A 703 -16.35 37.63 4.14
N ASP A 704 -15.78 38.72 3.62
CA ASP A 704 -16.23 39.36 2.38
C ASP A 704 -16.04 38.46 1.14
N VAL A 705 -14.89 37.79 1.02
CA VAL A 705 -14.66 36.80 -0.06
C VAL A 705 -15.60 35.61 0.10
N ALA A 706 -15.69 35.05 1.31
CA ALA A 706 -16.54 33.90 1.59
C ALA A 706 -18.03 34.16 1.27
N HIS A 707 -18.56 35.32 1.68
CA HIS A 707 -19.95 35.67 1.40
C HIS A 707 -20.24 35.85 -0.09
N ARG A 708 -19.26 36.30 -0.89
CA ARG A 708 -19.41 36.47 -2.34
C ARG A 708 -19.35 35.13 -3.08
N LEU A 709 -18.64 34.14 -2.56
CA LEU A 709 -18.54 32.80 -3.17
C LEU A 709 -19.77 31.92 -2.91
N ARG A 710 -20.68 32.33 -2.01
CA ARG A 710 -21.87 31.56 -1.62
C ARG A 710 -23.07 31.83 -2.51
N SER A 711 -23.85 30.79 -2.80
CA SER A 711 -25.15 30.93 -3.45
C SER A 711 -26.21 31.53 -2.52
N LYS A 712 -25.99 31.39 -1.20
CA LYS A 712 -26.94 31.71 -0.12
C LYS A 712 -28.25 30.92 -0.22
N VAL A 713 -28.19 29.78 -0.89
CA VAL A 713 -29.29 28.82 -1.03
C VAL A 713 -28.77 27.44 -0.67
N ASP A 714 -29.45 26.80 0.29
CA ASP A 714 -29.15 25.43 0.75
C ASP A 714 -27.72 25.21 1.23
N GLY A 715 -27.08 26.27 1.72
CA GLY A 715 -25.72 26.27 2.23
C GLY A 715 -24.66 26.12 1.13
N LYS A 716 -25.01 26.27 -0.15
CA LYS A 716 -24.13 25.93 -1.29
C LYS A 716 -23.17 27.07 -1.68
N LEU A 717 -22.10 26.67 -2.35
CA LEU A 717 -21.21 27.56 -3.10
C LEU A 717 -21.77 27.85 -4.50
N LEU A 718 -21.43 29.03 -5.03
CA LEU A 718 -21.76 29.41 -6.41
C LEU A 718 -21.05 28.50 -7.40
N THR A 719 -21.77 28.17 -8.47
CA THR A 719 -21.26 27.35 -9.57
C THR A 719 -21.81 27.85 -10.89
N GLN A 720 -21.17 27.46 -11.99
CA GLN A 720 -21.73 27.55 -13.33
C GLN A 720 -21.85 26.14 -13.93
N GLU A 721 -22.95 25.91 -14.65
CA GLU A 721 -23.22 24.64 -15.33
C GLU A 721 -22.78 24.71 -16.79
N VAL A 722 -21.74 23.96 -17.13
CA VAL A 722 -21.16 23.92 -18.48
C VAL A 722 -21.19 22.49 -18.99
N GLN A 723 -21.41 22.30 -20.28
CA GLN A 723 -21.20 21.01 -20.95
C GLN A 723 -19.93 21.10 -21.81
N PRO A 724 -18.76 20.65 -21.30
CA PRO A 724 -17.53 20.64 -22.08
C PRO A 724 -17.64 19.84 -23.38
N THR A 725 -16.77 20.17 -24.34
CA THR A 725 -16.85 19.59 -25.69
C THR A 725 -16.58 18.09 -25.65
N GLY A 726 -17.60 17.26 -25.85
CA GLY A 726 -17.51 15.80 -25.87
C GLY A 726 -17.62 15.11 -24.50
N THR A 727 -18.25 15.75 -23.51
CA THR A 727 -18.78 15.10 -22.29
C THR A 727 -20.28 14.78 -22.45
N ARG A 728 -20.79 13.82 -21.67
CA ARG A 728 -22.18 13.35 -21.78
C ARG A 728 -23.17 14.25 -21.04
N SER A 729 -22.71 14.93 -20.00
CA SER A 729 -23.53 15.73 -19.07
C SER A 729 -23.04 17.17 -18.97
N LYS A 730 -23.93 18.06 -18.54
CA LYS A 730 -23.49 19.30 -17.89
C LYS A 730 -22.81 18.96 -16.56
N ALA A 731 -21.80 19.74 -16.20
CA ALA A 731 -21.10 19.62 -14.95
C ALA A 731 -20.85 21.01 -14.33
N SER A 732 -20.79 21.04 -13.01
CA SER A 732 -20.58 22.26 -12.23
C SER A 732 -19.10 22.66 -12.21
N TYR A 733 -18.82 23.94 -12.42
CA TYR A 733 -17.49 24.55 -12.34
C TYR A 733 -17.52 25.81 -11.48
N LEU A 734 -16.34 26.30 -11.07
CA LEU A 734 -16.21 27.60 -10.40
C LEU A 734 -16.78 28.70 -11.32
N PRO A 735 -17.49 29.71 -10.79
CA PRO A 735 -17.99 30.81 -11.60
C PRO A 735 -16.85 31.72 -12.08
N PHE A 736 -17.02 32.39 -13.22
CA PHE A 736 -16.15 33.49 -13.60
C PHE A 736 -16.24 34.63 -12.58
N ASN A 737 -15.16 35.38 -12.41
CA ASN A 737 -15.02 36.39 -11.37
C ASN A 737 -15.74 37.71 -11.70
N THR A 738 -17.03 37.63 -12.06
CA THR A 738 -17.89 38.81 -12.30
C THR A 738 -18.25 39.55 -11.00
N MET A 739 -17.77 39.07 -9.85
CA MET A 739 -18.08 39.58 -8.52
C MET A 739 -16.95 40.42 -7.93
N GLY A 740 -15.84 40.61 -8.66
CA GLY A 740 -14.71 41.43 -8.23
C GLY A 740 -13.97 40.86 -7.02
N ILE A 741 -13.87 39.53 -6.92
CA ILE A 741 -13.06 38.87 -5.90
C ILE A 741 -11.58 39.12 -6.21
N PRO A 742 -10.74 39.50 -5.22
CA PRO A 742 -9.31 39.69 -5.45
C PRO A 742 -8.65 38.43 -6.02
N THR A 743 -8.01 38.55 -7.18
CA THR A 743 -7.31 37.45 -7.83
C THR A 743 -6.06 37.95 -8.55
N ASN A 744 -5.04 37.10 -8.60
CA ASN A 744 -3.86 37.33 -9.42
C ASN A 744 -4.20 37.04 -10.88
N THR A 745 -3.57 37.79 -11.78
CA THR A 745 -3.68 37.59 -13.22
C THR A 745 -2.34 37.84 -13.89
N ARG A 746 -2.29 37.58 -15.20
CA ARG A 746 -1.17 37.92 -16.07
C ARG A 746 -1.56 39.01 -17.08
N PRO A 747 -0.59 39.72 -17.69
CA PRO A 747 -0.89 40.75 -18.68
C PRO A 747 -1.73 40.23 -19.84
N GLY A 748 -2.77 41.00 -20.20
CA GLY A 748 -3.69 40.65 -21.28
C GLY A 748 -4.81 39.67 -20.90
N VAL A 749 -4.94 39.31 -19.62
CA VAL A 749 -6.07 38.54 -19.08
C VAL A 749 -6.72 39.37 -17.98
N GLU A 750 -7.96 39.79 -18.18
CA GLU A 750 -8.70 40.57 -17.17
C GLU A 750 -9.17 39.66 -16.03
N PRO A 751 -9.23 40.15 -14.77
CA PRO A 751 -9.68 39.36 -13.63
C PRO A 751 -11.05 38.70 -13.82
N GLU A 752 -11.97 39.32 -14.57
CA GLU A 752 -13.32 38.80 -14.85
C GLU A 752 -13.32 37.61 -15.83
N GLU A 753 -12.23 37.41 -16.59
CA GLU A 753 -12.06 36.32 -17.55
C GLU A 753 -11.56 35.01 -16.92
N ILE A 754 -11.24 35.04 -15.63
CA ILE A 754 -10.80 33.87 -14.86
C ILE A 754 -11.78 33.55 -13.72
N PHE A 755 -11.62 32.39 -13.09
CA PHE A 755 -12.56 31.95 -12.07
C PHE A 755 -12.41 32.73 -10.76
N ALA A 756 -13.52 32.90 -10.08
CA ALA A 756 -13.56 33.38 -8.70
C ALA A 756 -13.26 32.22 -7.74
N GLY A 757 -12.28 32.40 -6.86
CA GLY A 757 -11.92 31.44 -5.81
C GLY A 757 -11.54 32.14 -4.51
N GLY A 758 -11.30 31.34 -3.46
CA GLY A 758 -10.99 31.84 -2.11
C GLY A 758 -9.58 32.44 -1.99
N ASP A 759 -8.62 31.86 -2.71
CA ASP A 759 -7.23 32.35 -2.76
C ASP A 759 -6.95 33.12 -4.07
N PRO A 760 -6.18 34.23 -4.03
CA PRO A 760 -5.85 34.98 -5.23
C PRO A 760 -5.14 34.17 -6.34
N ARG A 761 -4.47 33.07 -6.00
CA ARG A 761 -3.74 32.19 -6.90
C ARG A 761 -4.57 31.01 -7.41
N THR A 762 -5.90 30.99 -7.18
CA THR A 762 -6.79 29.90 -7.63
C THR A 762 -6.58 29.48 -9.10
N ASN A 763 -6.24 30.43 -9.98
CA ASN A 763 -6.10 30.20 -11.43
C ASN A 763 -4.64 30.00 -11.89
N GLU A 764 -3.72 29.61 -10.99
CA GLU A 764 -2.29 29.41 -11.30
C GLU A 764 -2.08 28.45 -12.48
N ASP A 765 -2.70 27.25 -12.43
CA ASP A 765 -2.68 26.26 -13.49
C ASP A 765 -3.95 25.37 -13.51
N TRP A 766 -4.03 24.45 -14.49
CA TRP A 766 -5.17 23.53 -14.62
C TRP A 766 -5.19 22.36 -13.62
N LEU A 767 -4.06 21.96 -13.05
CA LEU A 767 -4.00 20.89 -12.04
C LEU A 767 -4.59 21.42 -10.72
N LEU A 768 -4.21 22.62 -10.30
CA LEU A 768 -4.78 23.33 -9.15
C LEU A 768 -6.29 23.56 -9.34
N LEU A 769 -6.71 24.09 -10.50
CA LEU A 769 -8.13 24.29 -10.82
C LEU A 769 -8.93 22.97 -10.79
N GLY A 770 -8.29 21.86 -11.13
CA GLY A 770 -8.85 20.52 -10.99
C GLY A 770 -9.25 20.20 -9.55
N ILE A 771 -8.34 20.44 -8.60
CA ILE A 771 -8.58 20.23 -7.17
C ILE A 771 -9.66 21.18 -6.63
N HIS A 772 -9.60 22.47 -6.96
CA HIS A 772 -10.66 23.44 -6.57
C HIS A 772 -12.05 22.99 -7.06
N THR A 773 -12.14 22.52 -8.30
CA THR A 773 -13.42 22.07 -8.89
C THR A 773 -13.96 20.82 -8.19
N LEU A 774 -13.11 19.86 -7.85
CA LEU A 774 -13.51 18.66 -7.11
C LEU A 774 -14.02 19.00 -5.70
N LEU A 775 -13.31 19.87 -4.97
CA LEU A 775 -13.69 20.28 -3.61
C LEU A 775 -14.98 21.13 -3.59
N LEU A 776 -15.17 21.99 -4.58
CA LEU A 776 -16.42 22.75 -4.79
C LEU A 776 -17.62 21.81 -4.97
N ARG A 777 -17.49 20.81 -5.84
CA ARG A 777 -18.54 19.81 -6.08
C ARG A 777 -18.83 19.00 -4.80
N GLU A 778 -17.78 18.63 -4.07
CA GLU A 778 -17.90 17.88 -2.83
C GLU A 778 -18.64 18.66 -1.74
N HIS A 779 -18.33 19.95 -1.56
CA HIS A 779 -19.07 20.82 -0.65
C HIS A 779 -20.57 20.82 -1.00
N ASN A 780 -20.92 21.10 -2.26
CA ASN A 780 -22.32 21.16 -2.68
C ASN A 780 -23.04 19.80 -2.53
N ARG A 781 -22.32 18.69 -2.75
CA ARG A 781 -22.83 17.32 -2.52
C ARG A 781 -23.14 17.07 -1.04
N LEU A 782 -22.27 17.51 -0.13
CA LEU A 782 -22.49 17.39 1.31
C LEU A 782 -23.63 18.29 1.80
N CYS A 783 -23.79 19.50 1.25
CA CYS A 783 -24.95 20.35 1.50
C CYS A 783 -26.26 19.64 1.14
N ASP A 784 -26.32 18.98 -0.03
CA ASP A 784 -27.50 18.21 -0.45
C ASP A 784 -27.82 17.02 0.47
N ILE A 785 -26.80 16.37 1.04
CA ILE A 785 -26.98 15.28 2.00
C ILE A 785 -27.50 15.84 3.33
N LEU A 786 -26.85 16.87 3.86
CA LEU A 786 -27.22 17.47 5.14
C LEU A 786 -28.62 18.11 5.09
N ARG A 787 -28.97 18.78 4.00
CA ARG A 787 -30.33 19.32 3.78
C ARG A 787 -31.40 18.24 3.90
N LYS A 788 -31.14 17.02 3.43
CA LYS A 788 -32.06 15.88 3.56
C LYS A 788 -32.13 15.33 4.98
N GLN A 789 -30.99 15.27 5.68
CA GLN A 789 -30.91 14.76 7.05
C GLN A 789 -31.44 15.77 8.09
N LYS A 790 -31.30 17.07 7.82
CA LYS A 790 -31.69 18.19 8.69
C LYS A 790 -32.56 19.20 7.91
N PRO A 791 -33.82 18.87 7.56
CA PRO A 791 -34.66 19.73 6.74
C PRO A 791 -34.97 21.10 7.37
N THR A 792 -34.87 21.21 8.69
CA THR A 792 -35.16 22.43 9.46
C THR A 792 -34.00 23.41 9.55
N TRP A 793 -32.78 23.01 9.16
CA TRP A 793 -31.62 23.89 9.22
C TRP A 793 -31.71 24.99 8.16
N ASP A 794 -31.21 26.19 8.46
CA ASP A 794 -31.15 27.28 7.49
C ASP A 794 -29.89 27.20 6.59
N ASP A 795 -29.74 28.17 5.69
CA ASP A 795 -28.58 28.27 4.79
C ASP A 795 -27.26 28.38 5.54
N GLU A 796 -27.22 29.19 6.61
CA GLU A 796 -26.00 29.47 7.37
C GLU A 796 -25.55 28.26 8.16
N GLN A 797 -26.49 27.58 8.83
CA GLN A 797 -26.23 26.35 9.57
C GLN A 797 -25.68 25.26 8.64
N LEU A 798 -26.28 25.07 7.46
CA LEU A 798 -25.78 24.11 6.48
C LEU A 798 -24.38 24.48 5.98
N TYR A 799 -24.18 25.73 5.55
CA TYR A 799 -22.90 26.19 5.01
C TYR A 799 -21.77 26.05 6.02
N GLN A 800 -21.93 26.58 7.23
CA GLN A 800 -20.87 26.57 8.24
C GLN A 800 -20.52 25.16 8.69
N THR A 801 -21.54 24.31 8.83
CA THR A 801 -21.34 22.92 9.21
C THR A 801 -20.62 22.14 8.11
N VAL A 802 -21.03 22.27 6.85
CA VAL A 802 -20.34 21.63 5.71
C VAL A 802 -18.92 22.17 5.56
N ARG A 803 -18.70 23.46 5.77
CA ARG A 803 -17.36 24.06 5.74
C ARG A 803 -16.41 23.37 6.74
N LEU A 804 -16.85 23.14 7.99
CA LEU A 804 -16.05 22.41 8.98
C LEU A 804 -15.81 20.94 8.61
N ILE A 805 -16.83 20.23 8.11
CA ILE A 805 -16.67 18.85 7.63
C ILE A 805 -15.67 18.81 6.47
N MET A 806 -15.74 19.78 5.56
CA MET A 806 -14.80 19.89 4.45
C MET A 806 -13.38 20.18 4.92
N SER A 807 -13.18 21.01 5.95
CA SER A 807 -11.87 21.20 6.58
C SER A 807 -11.35 19.87 7.17
N ALA A 808 -12.19 19.12 7.88
CA ALA A 808 -11.81 17.80 8.42
C ALA A 808 -11.45 16.79 7.30
N LYS A 809 -12.26 16.72 6.26
CA LYS A 809 -12.02 15.87 5.08
C LYS A 809 -10.75 16.30 4.34
N HIS A 810 -10.50 17.60 4.20
CA HIS A 810 -9.30 18.15 3.59
C HIS A 810 -8.05 17.80 4.41
N ALA A 811 -8.08 17.95 5.74
CA ALA A 811 -6.99 17.55 6.61
C ALA A 811 -6.67 16.05 6.50
N LEU A 812 -7.69 15.18 6.41
CA LEU A 812 -7.49 13.75 6.17
C LEU A 812 -6.92 13.44 4.77
N ILE A 813 -7.32 14.19 3.73
CA ILE A 813 -6.73 14.07 2.39
C ILE A 813 -5.27 14.55 2.39
N ALA A 814 -4.96 15.62 3.13
CA ALA A 814 -3.60 16.11 3.31
C ALA A 814 -2.71 15.07 4.02
N ASN A 815 -3.27 14.23 4.90
CA ASN A 815 -2.55 13.09 5.46
C ASN A 815 -2.14 12.08 4.38
N ALA A 816 -2.98 11.81 3.37
CA ALA A 816 -2.62 10.91 2.27
C ALA A 816 -1.46 11.47 1.43
N TYR A 817 -1.39 12.80 1.26
CA TYR A 817 -0.22 13.47 0.72
C TYR A 817 1.02 13.22 1.59
N GLN A 818 0.92 13.37 2.91
CA GLN A 818 2.04 13.12 3.83
C GLN A 818 2.49 11.65 3.80
N MET A 819 1.57 10.69 3.68
CA MET A 819 1.87 9.25 3.55
C MET A 819 2.62 8.93 2.25
N ALA A 820 2.49 9.76 1.22
CA ALA A 820 3.22 9.57 -0.03
C ALA A 820 4.73 9.84 0.13
N TYR A 821 5.11 10.61 1.16
CA TYR A 821 6.50 10.95 1.47
C TYR A 821 6.99 10.43 2.81
N TRP A 822 6.11 9.88 3.65
CA TRP A 822 6.41 9.34 4.96
C TRP A 822 6.15 7.83 4.99
N THR A 823 7.19 7.06 5.28
CA THR A 823 7.14 5.59 5.40
C THR A 823 7.28 5.20 6.87
N GLU A 824 6.79 4.01 7.25
CA GLU A 824 6.96 3.53 8.63
C GLU A 824 8.43 3.31 9.04
N ASP A 825 9.35 3.29 8.07
CA ASP A 825 10.79 3.12 8.29
C ASP A 825 11.51 4.47 8.48
N MET A 826 10.79 5.59 8.42
CA MET A 826 11.33 6.90 8.76
C MET A 826 11.47 7.06 10.27
N PRO A 827 12.69 7.33 10.78
CA PRO A 827 12.84 7.77 12.16
C PRO A 827 12.19 9.14 12.34
N TRP A 828 11.63 9.38 13.53
CA TRP A 828 11.02 10.67 13.84
C TRP A 828 12.12 11.71 14.03
N PRO A 829 12.11 12.85 13.31
CA PRO A 829 13.17 13.83 13.44
C PRO A 829 13.23 14.50 14.81
N ARG A 830 12.09 14.59 15.52
CA ARG A 830 11.97 15.18 16.87
C ARG A 830 10.76 14.67 17.65
N ASP A 831 10.85 14.84 18.97
CA ASP A 831 9.84 14.48 19.98
C ASP A 831 9.01 15.68 20.48
N ASP A 832 9.05 16.83 19.82
CA ASP A 832 8.41 18.09 20.25
C ASP A 832 6.88 18.14 20.06
N GLY A 833 6.22 16.99 20.23
CA GLY A 833 4.78 16.84 20.22
C GLY A 833 4.24 16.72 18.81
N PHE A 834 4.30 15.53 18.20
CA PHE A 834 3.61 15.25 16.93
C PHE A 834 2.59 14.12 17.08
N PRO A 835 1.53 14.33 17.88
CA PRO A 835 0.70 13.26 18.35
C PRO A 835 -0.24 12.77 17.27
N LEU A 836 -0.90 13.60 16.44
CA LEU A 836 -1.95 13.06 15.56
C LEU A 836 -1.48 12.00 14.56
N TYR A 837 -0.28 12.14 13.99
CA TYR A 837 0.26 11.13 13.07
C TYR A 837 0.80 9.90 13.82
N ARG A 838 1.45 10.07 14.99
CA ARG A 838 1.78 8.97 15.94
C ARG A 838 0.52 8.32 16.56
N GLN A 839 -0.56 9.07 16.70
CA GLN A 839 -1.84 8.65 17.27
C GLN A 839 -2.58 7.84 16.22
N MET A 840 -2.57 8.18 14.94
CA MET A 840 -3.25 7.34 13.96
C MET A 840 -2.52 6.02 13.66
N PHE A 841 -1.21 5.89 13.96
CA PHE A 841 -0.41 4.72 13.54
C PHE A 841 0.56 4.08 14.57
N GLY A 842 0.83 4.60 15.79
CA GLY A 842 1.78 3.92 16.68
C GLY A 842 2.21 4.55 18.03
N GLU A 843 1.97 3.76 19.08
CA GLU A 843 2.64 3.62 20.38
C GLU A 843 2.47 4.70 21.50
N ASN A 844 2.51 6.01 21.26
CA ASN A 844 2.70 7.01 22.36
C ASN A 844 1.57 8.04 22.57
N ALA A 845 0.31 7.71 22.23
CA ALA A 845 -0.82 8.64 22.29
C ALA A 845 -1.13 9.31 23.65
N LEU A 846 -0.58 8.83 24.78
CA LEU A 846 -0.78 9.43 26.12
C LEU A 846 0.53 9.95 26.77
N GLU A 847 1.67 9.93 26.07
CA GLU A 847 2.91 10.53 26.61
C GLU A 847 2.84 12.07 26.66
N ILE A 848 1.84 12.66 26.02
CA ILE A 848 1.36 13.98 26.42
C ILE A 848 0.58 13.78 27.71
N ASN A 849 1.24 14.01 28.83
CA ASN A 849 0.68 13.91 30.17
C ASN A 849 -0.71 14.60 30.26
N PRO A 850 -1.80 13.82 30.22
CA PRO A 850 -3.17 14.30 30.29
C PRO A 850 -3.53 15.14 31.52
N ALA A 851 -2.81 14.92 32.60
CA ALA A 851 -3.19 15.39 33.93
C ALA A 851 -2.70 16.81 34.21
N HIS A 852 -1.81 17.38 33.37
CA HIS A 852 -1.14 18.64 33.65
C HIS A 852 -1.19 19.69 32.54
N THR A 853 -1.65 19.36 31.34
CA THR A 853 -1.90 20.32 30.27
C THR A 853 -3.35 20.26 29.84
N TYR A 854 -4.21 20.97 30.58
CA TYR A 854 -5.50 21.40 30.06
C TYR A 854 -5.33 22.83 29.50
N PRO A 855 -5.70 23.08 28.22
CA PRO A 855 -6.35 22.16 27.28
C PRO A 855 -5.33 21.46 26.35
N TRP A 856 -5.09 20.18 26.59
CA TRP A 856 -5.17 19.09 25.63
C TRP A 856 -5.14 19.35 24.11
N PRO A 857 -4.54 18.41 23.36
CA PRO A 857 -3.11 18.33 23.07
C PRO A 857 -2.77 19.34 21.97
N LEU A 858 -3.04 20.63 22.19
CA LEU A 858 -2.52 21.66 21.32
C LEU A 858 -1.01 21.66 21.51
N VAL A 859 -0.30 21.11 20.52
CA VAL A 859 1.16 21.15 20.52
C VAL A 859 1.51 22.62 20.48
N THR A 860 2.24 23.08 21.49
CA THR A 860 2.69 24.46 21.53
C THR A 860 4.20 24.48 21.44
N LYS A 861 4.72 25.43 20.69
CA LYS A 861 6.13 25.77 20.70
C LYS A 861 6.29 27.00 21.56
N ASN A 862 6.99 26.86 22.69
CA ASN A 862 7.18 27.96 23.67
C ASN A 862 5.86 28.57 24.17
N GLY A 863 4.82 27.75 24.36
CA GLY A 863 3.51 28.19 24.87
C GLY A 863 2.61 28.93 23.86
N LYS A 864 2.98 28.91 22.57
CA LYS A 864 2.18 29.43 21.44
C LYS A 864 1.78 28.30 20.48
N PRO A 865 0.65 28.43 19.75
CA PRO A 865 0.30 27.45 18.72
C PRO A 865 1.37 27.41 17.62
N MET A 866 1.58 26.25 17.03
CA MET A 866 2.45 26.11 15.86
C MET A 866 1.72 26.65 14.62
N THR A 867 2.41 27.49 13.85
CA THR A 867 1.93 28.09 12.59
C THR A 867 2.97 27.90 11.49
N VAL A 868 2.62 28.15 10.22
CA VAL A 868 3.56 28.02 9.10
C VAL A 868 4.77 28.92 9.32
N SER A 869 5.96 28.32 9.41
CA SER A 869 7.20 29.09 9.51
C SER A 869 7.57 29.74 8.18
N ALA A 870 8.38 30.79 8.26
CA ALA A 870 8.89 31.44 7.06
C ALA A 870 9.86 30.54 6.27
N GLU A 871 10.63 29.70 6.96
CA GLU A 871 11.52 28.69 6.38
C GLU A 871 10.73 27.68 5.55
N MET A 872 9.65 27.14 6.14
CA MET A 872 8.71 26.25 5.46
C MET A 872 8.16 26.87 4.17
N ALA A 873 7.66 28.11 4.24
CA ALA A 873 7.06 28.81 3.10
C ALA A 873 8.01 29.02 1.90
N VAL A 874 9.33 28.92 2.12
CA VAL A 874 10.34 29.04 1.06
C VAL A 874 10.90 27.67 0.63
N VAL A 875 11.22 26.78 1.57
CA VAL A 875 11.83 25.47 1.27
C VAL A 875 10.84 24.50 0.63
N TYR A 876 9.58 24.55 1.04
CA TYR A 876 8.55 23.60 0.59
C TYR A 876 8.09 23.81 -0.87
N ARG A 877 8.64 24.79 -1.58
CA ARG A 877 8.20 25.13 -2.93
C ARG A 877 8.33 23.98 -3.93
N PHE A 878 9.25 23.04 -3.70
CA PHE A 878 9.39 21.75 -4.41
C PHE A 878 9.18 21.83 -5.93
N HIS A 879 9.62 22.93 -6.55
CA HIS A 879 9.38 23.24 -7.96
C HIS A 879 10.07 22.25 -8.90
N GLU A 880 11.00 21.45 -8.39
CA GLU A 880 11.68 20.37 -9.08
C GLU A 880 10.70 19.28 -9.55
N PHE A 881 9.57 19.13 -8.85
CA PHE A 881 8.51 18.19 -9.21
C PHE A 881 7.62 18.66 -10.35
N ILE A 882 7.69 19.93 -10.76
CA ILE A 882 6.81 20.48 -11.79
C ILE A 882 7.08 19.78 -13.14
N VAL A 883 6.01 19.23 -13.72
CA VAL A 883 6.03 18.62 -15.06
C VAL A 883 5.96 19.71 -16.14
N PRO A 884 6.72 19.56 -17.26
CA PRO A 884 6.62 20.52 -18.37
C PRO A 884 5.30 20.38 -19.14
N SER A 885 4.76 19.17 -19.23
CA SER A 885 3.51 18.87 -19.93
C SER A 885 2.84 17.60 -19.39
N PHE A 886 1.55 17.45 -19.68
CA PHE A 886 0.78 16.23 -19.42
C PHE A 886 -0.22 15.95 -20.55
N PRO A 887 -0.54 14.67 -20.83
CA PRO A 887 -1.48 14.29 -21.89
C PRO A 887 -2.91 14.71 -21.55
N ILE A 888 -3.68 15.16 -22.53
CA ILE A 888 -5.14 15.25 -22.41
C ILE A 888 -5.76 13.99 -23.00
N LYS A 889 -6.57 13.27 -22.20
CA LYS A 889 -7.14 11.97 -22.59
C LYS A 889 -8.58 12.07 -23.08
N GLY A 890 -8.92 11.29 -24.11
CA GLY A 890 -10.30 11.09 -24.57
C GLY A 890 -11.01 9.94 -23.85
N GLN A 891 -12.29 9.70 -24.18
CA GLN A 891 -13.13 8.67 -23.53
C GLN A 891 -12.59 7.23 -23.64
N ASN A 892 -11.74 6.93 -24.62
CA ASN A 892 -11.12 5.61 -24.81
C ASN A 892 -9.71 5.53 -24.20
N ASN A 893 -9.36 6.42 -23.27
CA ASN A 893 -8.02 6.55 -22.67
C ASN A 893 -6.88 6.84 -23.69
N LYS A 894 -7.23 7.27 -24.91
CA LYS A 894 -6.28 7.70 -25.94
C LYS A 894 -5.87 9.15 -25.69
N THR A 895 -4.57 9.43 -25.77
CA THR A 895 -4.06 10.82 -25.75
C THR A 895 -4.56 11.56 -26.99
N LEU A 896 -5.21 12.71 -26.76
CA LEU A 896 -5.68 13.62 -27.80
C LEU A 896 -4.57 14.58 -28.22
N TRP A 897 -3.89 15.21 -27.24
CA TRP A 897 -2.68 16.02 -27.41
C TRP A 897 -1.91 16.11 -26.09
N GLU A 898 -0.69 16.62 -26.12
CA GLU A 898 0.12 16.97 -24.94
C GLU A 898 -0.11 18.44 -24.57
N GLN A 899 -0.55 18.69 -23.34
CA GLN A 899 -0.77 20.03 -22.81
C GLN A 899 0.47 20.51 -22.07
N ASN A 900 1.09 21.59 -22.52
CA ASN A 900 2.13 22.27 -21.77
C ASN A 900 1.51 22.90 -20.52
N LEU A 901 2.06 22.62 -19.33
CA LEU A 901 1.52 23.10 -18.06
C LEU A 901 1.59 24.63 -17.96
N PHE A 902 2.68 25.23 -18.43
CA PHE A 902 2.86 26.68 -18.43
C PHE A 902 1.82 27.43 -19.28
N ASP A 903 1.37 26.81 -20.39
CA ASP A 903 0.30 27.38 -21.23
C ASP A 903 -1.08 27.34 -20.55
N THR A 904 -1.21 26.57 -19.47
CA THR A 904 -2.45 26.48 -18.69
C THR A 904 -2.61 27.62 -17.70
N SER A 905 -1.56 28.40 -17.45
CA SER A 905 -1.59 29.42 -16.40
C SER A 905 -2.55 30.56 -16.71
N PHE A 906 -3.42 30.88 -15.74
CA PHE A 906 -4.51 31.85 -15.85
C PHE A 906 -5.42 31.61 -17.07
N ASN A 907 -5.69 30.34 -17.42
CA ASN A 907 -6.48 29.96 -18.58
C ASN A 907 -7.77 29.20 -18.21
N SER A 908 -8.68 29.87 -17.49
CA SER A 908 -9.95 29.27 -17.03
C SER A 908 -10.89 28.89 -18.19
N THR A 909 -10.91 29.69 -19.26
CA THR A 909 -11.71 29.38 -20.46
C THR A 909 -11.23 28.10 -21.14
N GLY A 910 -9.91 27.90 -21.27
CA GLY A 910 -9.34 26.67 -21.79
C GLY A 910 -9.68 25.47 -20.91
N PHE A 911 -9.59 25.62 -19.58
CA PHE A 911 -9.99 24.58 -18.62
C PHE A 911 -11.44 24.13 -18.82
N LEU A 912 -12.40 25.06 -18.93
CA LEU A 912 -13.80 24.74 -19.21
C LEU A 912 -13.99 24.01 -20.54
N ASN A 913 -13.32 24.48 -21.59
CA ASN A 913 -13.48 23.92 -22.93
C ASN A 913 -12.98 22.47 -23.01
N VAL A 914 -11.87 22.17 -22.33
CA VAL A 914 -11.28 20.81 -22.26
C VAL A 914 -12.11 19.91 -21.35
N GLY A 915 -12.51 20.41 -20.18
CA GLY A 915 -13.25 19.69 -19.16
C GLY A 915 -12.36 18.92 -18.17
N LEU A 916 -12.79 18.92 -16.90
CA LEU A 916 -12.07 18.34 -15.76
C LEU A 916 -11.69 16.87 -16.00
N GLU A 917 -12.61 16.08 -16.54
CA GLU A 917 -12.46 14.62 -16.66
C GLU A 917 -11.29 14.24 -17.57
N ARG A 918 -11.04 15.01 -18.63
CA ARG A 918 -9.93 14.75 -19.56
C ARG A 918 -8.59 15.15 -19.00
N ILE A 919 -8.57 16.23 -18.21
CA ILE A 919 -7.39 16.74 -17.51
C ILE A 919 -6.98 15.72 -16.43
N LEU A 920 -7.93 15.29 -15.60
CA LEU A 920 -7.69 14.31 -14.54
C LEU A 920 -7.23 12.94 -15.10
N ALA A 921 -7.87 12.43 -16.16
CA ALA A 921 -7.43 11.17 -16.79
C ALA A 921 -5.99 11.27 -17.33
N GLY A 922 -5.61 12.45 -17.83
CA GLY A 922 -4.25 12.79 -18.21
C GLY A 922 -3.26 12.75 -17.06
N ALA A 923 -3.55 13.53 -16.03
CA ALA A 923 -2.75 13.60 -14.81
C ALA A 923 -2.58 12.22 -14.16
N LEU A 924 -3.67 11.47 -13.97
CA LEU A 924 -3.64 10.14 -13.34
C LEU A 924 -2.87 9.07 -14.13
N SER A 925 -2.57 9.29 -15.41
CA SER A 925 -1.82 8.35 -16.25
C SER A 925 -0.37 8.77 -16.52
N SER A 926 0.11 9.80 -15.82
CA SER A 926 1.42 10.41 -16.03
C SER A 926 2.29 10.34 -14.78
N HIS A 927 3.58 10.62 -14.95
CA HIS A 927 4.57 10.61 -13.87
C HIS A 927 5.15 12.01 -13.68
N ILE A 928 5.44 12.38 -12.43
CA ILE A 928 6.20 13.59 -12.11
C ILE A 928 7.72 13.32 -12.15
N PRO A 929 8.57 14.33 -12.39
CA PRO A 929 10.01 14.21 -12.23
C PRO A 929 10.41 13.99 -10.75
N ASN A 930 11.60 13.44 -10.55
CA ASN A 930 12.26 13.31 -9.25
C ASN A 930 12.85 14.66 -8.82
N PHE A 931 12.92 14.91 -7.50
CA PHE A 931 13.43 16.14 -6.91
C PHE A 931 14.85 16.52 -7.39
N LYS A 932 15.78 15.57 -7.50
CA LYS A 932 17.14 15.85 -8.01
C LYS A 932 17.20 16.17 -9.49
N SER A 933 16.09 16.00 -10.23
CA SER A 933 16.06 16.34 -11.65
C SER A 933 16.27 17.83 -11.85
N GLY A 934 15.97 18.69 -10.86
CA GLY A 934 15.97 20.14 -11.03
C GLY A 934 14.70 20.65 -11.72
N VAL A 935 14.63 21.96 -11.94
CA VAL A 935 13.47 22.67 -12.47
C VAL A 935 13.54 22.76 -14.00
N ASP A 936 12.41 22.58 -14.67
CA ASP A 936 12.33 22.72 -16.13
C ASP A 936 12.70 24.11 -16.60
N GLU A 937 13.33 24.22 -17.77
CA GLU A 937 13.72 25.52 -18.30
C GLU A 937 12.50 26.41 -18.58
N SER A 938 11.33 25.84 -18.92
CA SER A 938 10.11 26.63 -19.17
C SER A 938 9.69 27.48 -17.97
N PHE A 939 10.00 27.05 -16.73
CA PHE A 939 9.69 27.79 -15.50
C PHE A 939 10.86 28.66 -15.01
N ARG A 940 12.08 28.38 -15.50
CA ARG A 940 13.30 29.17 -15.23
C ARG A 940 13.53 30.29 -16.24
N SER A 941 12.88 30.23 -17.40
CA SER A 941 12.97 31.24 -18.47
C SER A 941 11.60 31.83 -18.82
N ALA A 942 10.67 31.81 -17.88
CA ALA A 942 9.28 32.22 -18.10
C ALA A 942 9.17 33.74 -18.32
N GLY A 943 8.25 34.15 -19.20
CA GLY A 943 7.92 35.56 -19.42
C GLY A 943 6.42 35.86 -19.30
N LEU A 944 5.57 34.87 -19.60
CA LEU A 944 4.12 35.01 -19.69
C LEU A 944 3.46 35.35 -18.35
N TYR A 945 3.93 34.79 -17.25
CA TYR A 945 3.29 34.93 -15.93
C TYR A 945 3.31 36.37 -15.39
N ARG A 946 4.42 37.09 -15.60
CA ARG A 946 4.62 38.46 -15.09
C ARG A 946 4.71 39.51 -16.22
N GLY A 947 4.58 39.11 -17.49
CA GLY A 947 4.84 39.96 -18.67
C GLY A 947 6.28 40.47 -18.78
N ARG A 948 7.20 39.84 -18.06
CA ARG A 948 8.61 40.20 -17.98
C ARG A 948 9.44 38.94 -17.71
N PRO A 949 10.73 38.93 -18.07
CA PRO A 949 11.64 37.84 -17.75
C PRO A 949 11.54 37.42 -16.28
N PHE A 950 11.40 36.12 -16.05
CA PHE A 950 11.13 35.52 -14.76
C PHE A 950 11.80 34.14 -14.66
N ASP A 951 12.35 33.85 -13.48
CA ASP A 951 12.89 32.54 -13.11
C ASP A 951 12.37 32.21 -11.71
N ILE A 952 11.63 31.10 -11.59
CA ILE A 952 11.00 30.68 -10.34
C ILE A 952 12.02 30.30 -9.25
N VAL A 953 13.20 29.83 -9.65
CA VAL A 953 14.30 29.48 -8.73
C VAL A 953 14.96 30.75 -8.20
N VAL A 954 15.22 31.73 -9.09
CA VAL A 954 15.73 33.06 -8.69
C VAL A 954 14.80 33.71 -7.68
N SER A 955 13.48 33.63 -7.91
CA SER A 955 12.48 34.12 -6.96
C SER A 955 12.64 33.46 -5.58
N SER A 956 12.86 32.15 -5.52
CA SER A 956 13.02 31.41 -4.26
C SER A 956 14.29 31.79 -3.49
N ILE A 957 15.42 31.89 -4.18
CA ILE A 957 16.69 32.32 -3.57
C ILE A 957 16.61 33.77 -3.08
N VAL A 958 16.01 34.66 -3.88
CA VAL A 958 15.84 36.06 -3.48
C VAL A 958 14.93 36.17 -2.26
N HIS A 959 13.80 35.46 -2.24
CA HIS A 959 12.86 35.47 -1.11
C HIS A 959 13.48 34.89 0.17
N GLU A 960 14.36 33.88 0.07
CA GLU A 960 15.12 33.41 1.24
C GLU A 960 15.97 34.54 1.85
N ARG A 961 16.77 35.21 1.01
CA ARG A 961 17.75 36.22 1.46
C ARG A 961 17.07 37.51 1.94
N GLU A 962 16.02 37.95 1.25
CA GLU A 962 15.32 39.20 1.56
C GLU A 962 14.39 39.11 2.76
N GLN A 963 13.93 37.89 3.08
CA GLN A 963 13.22 37.59 4.32
C GLN A 963 14.20 37.28 5.47
N GLY A 964 15.52 37.30 5.25
CA GLY A 964 16.51 37.10 6.31
C GLY A 964 16.47 35.68 6.90
N LEU A 965 16.18 34.67 6.08
CA LEU A 965 16.26 33.27 6.49
C LEU A 965 17.71 32.83 6.75
N PRO A 966 17.93 31.88 7.68
CA PRO A 966 19.26 31.31 7.91
C PRO A 966 19.79 30.56 6.69
N THR A 967 21.11 30.45 6.57
CA THR A 967 21.75 29.55 5.60
C THR A 967 21.56 28.08 6.00
N PHE A 968 21.90 27.15 5.11
CA PHE A 968 21.74 25.71 5.36
C PHE A 968 22.40 25.26 6.68
N ASN A 969 23.69 25.55 6.85
CA ASN A 969 24.41 25.18 8.07
C ASN A 969 23.92 25.94 9.31
N GLN A 970 23.49 27.21 9.17
CA GLN A 970 22.94 27.96 10.30
C GLN A 970 21.65 27.32 10.83
N TYR A 971 20.74 26.94 9.93
CA TYR A 971 19.49 26.27 10.28
C TYR A 971 19.76 24.92 10.95
N PHE A 972 20.61 24.09 10.34
CA PHE A 972 20.85 22.75 10.88
C PHE A 972 21.71 22.72 12.13
N ARG A 973 22.55 23.74 12.41
CA ARG A 973 23.15 23.90 13.73
C ARG A 973 22.08 24.12 14.80
N ALA A 974 21.17 25.06 14.57
CA ALA A 974 20.08 25.36 15.50
C ALA A 974 19.14 24.17 15.73
N TYR A 975 18.85 23.42 14.66
CA TYR A 975 18.08 22.17 14.73
C TYR A 975 18.82 21.09 15.53
N ASN A 976 20.09 20.82 15.22
CA ASN A 976 20.89 19.80 15.91
C ASN A 976 21.15 20.15 17.38
N ASP A 977 21.22 21.44 17.73
CA ASP A 977 21.35 21.92 19.12
C ASP A 977 20.11 21.57 19.97
N GLN A 978 18.98 21.18 19.35
CA GLN A 978 17.80 20.67 20.05
C GLN A 978 17.90 19.17 20.39
N ASP A 979 19.05 18.52 20.15
CA ASP A 979 19.28 17.09 20.35
C ASP A 979 18.22 16.18 19.65
N PRO A 980 18.02 16.34 18.33
CA PRO A 980 17.04 15.55 17.58
C PRO A 980 17.50 14.08 17.40
N GLU A 981 16.54 13.15 17.29
CA GLU A 981 16.86 11.75 16.96
C GLU A 981 17.50 11.62 15.57
N VAL A 982 17.15 12.50 14.64
CA VAL A 982 17.70 12.53 13.28
C VAL A 982 18.60 13.74 13.13
N VAL A 983 19.91 13.52 13.07
CA VAL A 983 20.88 14.59 12.86
C VAL A 983 21.08 14.86 11.35
N VAL A 984 21.15 16.14 10.98
CA VAL A 984 21.56 16.58 9.64
C VAL A 984 23.00 17.09 9.72
N PRO A 985 23.98 16.47 9.04
CA PRO A 985 25.38 16.87 9.14
C PRO A 985 25.62 18.33 8.72
N ILE A 986 26.43 19.04 9.50
CA ILE A 986 26.96 20.35 9.12
C ILE A 986 28.06 20.15 8.09
N ARG A 987 28.05 20.95 7.01
CA ARG A 987 28.99 20.82 5.90
C ARG A 987 30.10 21.86 6.05
N ASP A 988 31.27 21.45 6.49
CA ASP A 988 32.45 22.30 6.71
C ASP A 988 33.36 22.38 5.47
N THR A 989 33.15 21.51 4.48
CA THR A 989 33.93 21.41 3.23
C THR A 989 33.02 21.21 2.02
N TRP A 990 33.48 21.55 0.81
CA TRP A 990 32.64 21.54 -0.40
C TRP A 990 32.23 20.14 -0.85
N ASP A 991 33.13 19.16 -0.70
CA ASP A 991 32.89 17.75 -1.02
C ASP A 991 31.85 17.10 -0.11
N GLN A 992 31.56 17.72 1.04
CA GLN A 992 30.46 17.28 1.88
C GLN A 992 29.10 17.70 1.31
N PHE A 993 28.98 18.73 0.46
CA PHE A 993 27.67 19.09 -0.11
C PHE A 993 27.21 18.17 -1.24
N SER A 994 28.15 17.65 -2.03
CA SER A 994 27.84 16.73 -3.13
C SER A 994 29.05 15.91 -3.52
N SER A 995 28.79 14.69 -4.01
CA SER A 995 29.81 13.82 -4.61
C SER A 995 30.11 14.15 -6.08
N ASP A 996 29.35 15.05 -6.72
CA ASP A 996 29.56 15.48 -8.11
C ASP A 996 30.66 16.55 -8.22
N PRO A 997 31.78 16.28 -8.92
CA PRO A 997 32.88 17.24 -9.09
C PRO A 997 32.47 18.56 -9.75
N GLU A 998 31.49 18.54 -10.65
CA GLU A 998 30.98 19.76 -11.32
C GLU A 998 30.24 20.65 -10.31
N VAL A 999 29.46 20.04 -9.41
CA VAL A 999 28.76 20.75 -8.33
C VAL A 999 29.76 21.35 -7.35
N ILE A 1000 30.78 20.59 -6.93
CA ILE A 1000 31.85 21.08 -6.05
C ILE A 1000 32.56 22.29 -6.67
N GLN A 1001 32.94 22.20 -7.94
CA GLN A 1001 33.60 23.30 -8.66
C GLN A 1001 32.70 24.55 -8.74
N ASN A 1002 31.39 24.35 -8.97
CA ASN A 1002 30.43 25.45 -9.00
C ASN A 1002 30.23 26.08 -7.61
N LEU A 1003 30.25 25.29 -6.53
CA LEU A 1003 30.21 25.80 -5.15
C LEU A 1003 31.43 26.67 -4.85
N GLU A 1004 32.63 26.19 -5.17
CA GLU A 1004 33.90 26.93 -5.01
C GLU A 1004 33.93 28.24 -5.83
N LYS A 1005 33.32 28.22 -7.02
CA LYS A 1005 33.22 29.40 -7.90
C LYS A 1005 32.25 30.44 -7.35
N LEU A 1006 31.11 30.01 -6.80
CA LEU A 1006 29.98 30.89 -6.47
C LEU A 1006 29.95 31.35 -5.01
N TYR A 1007 30.27 30.47 -4.05
CA TYR A 1007 30.23 30.78 -2.62
C TYR A 1007 31.63 30.95 -2.04
N LYS A 1008 31.76 31.83 -1.04
CA LYS A 1008 33.06 32.12 -0.41
C LYS A 1008 33.39 31.11 0.68
N HIS A 1009 32.39 30.69 1.45
CA HIS A 1009 32.52 29.72 2.54
C HIS A 1009 31.33 28.74 2.54
N PRO A 1010 31.52 27.47 2.96
CA PRO A 1010 30.44 26.49 3.13
C PRO A 1010 29.23 26.99 3.93
N ASP A 1011 29.45 27.85 4.92
CA ASP A 1011 28.38 28.47 5.72
C ASP A 1011 27.53 29.50 4.97
N ASP A 1012 27.97 29.98 3.81
CA ASP A 1012 27.25 30.97 3.02
C ASP A 1012 26.18 30.34 2.11
N VAL A 1013 26.15 29.01 1.99
CA VAL A 1013 25.25 28.27 1.10
C VAL A 1013 23.80 28.49 1.52
N ASP A 1014 23.01 29.03 0.58
CA ASP A 1014 21.58 29.31 0.79
C ASP A 1014 20.83 28.03 1.22
N LEU A 1015 19.83 28.17 2.08
CA LEU A 1015 19.04 27.06 2.62
C LEU A 1015 18.41 26.22 1.51
N VAL A 1016 17.78 26.85 0.51
CA VAL A 1016 17.18 26.11 -0.62
C VAL A 1016 18.22 25.40 -1.48
N VAL A 1017 19.44 25.97 -1.59
CA VAL A 1017 20.54 25.36 -2.34
C VAL A 1017 21.07 24.15 -1.59
N GLY A 1018 21.33 24.28 -0.28
CA GLY A 1018 21.78 23.17 0.54
C GLY A 1018 20.78 22.01 0.56
N CYS A 1019 19.47 22.31 0.64
CA CYS A 1019 18.42 21.31 0.50
C CYS A 1019 18.39 20.64 -0.88
N GLN A 1020 18.58 21.41 -1.96
CA GLN A 1020 18.69 20.86 -3.32
C GLN A 1020 19.91 19.95 -3.47
N LEU A 1021 21.00 20.24 -2.78
CA LEU A 1021 22.25 19.47 -2.87
C LEU A 1021 22.30 18.26 -1.93
N ASP A 1022 21.57 18.25 -0.81
CA ASP A 1022 21.58 17.17 0.18
C ASP A 1022 21.33 15.77 -0.44
N GLU A 1023 22.36 14.92 -0.41
CA GLU A 1023 22.33 13.58 -1.02
C GLU A 1023 21.78 12.50 -0.06
N GLU A 1024 21.39 12.89 1.15
CA GLU A 1024 20.78 12.00 2.14
C GLU A 1024 19.26 11.98 2.04
N TRP A 1025 18.69 10.79 2.11
CA TRP A 1025 17.26 10.54 1.98
C TRP A 1025 16.77 9.73 3.16
N PHE A 1026 15.51 9.92 3.50
CA PHE A 1026 14.83 8.95 4.34
C PHE A 1026 14.52 7.66 3.53
N PRO A 1027 14.43 6.50 4.18
CA PRO A 1027 14.11 5.25 3.50
C PRO A 1027 12.80 5.33 2.71
N GLY A 1028 12.88 5.07 1.40
CA GLY A 1028 11.71 5.06 0.51
C GLY A 1028 11.23 6.44 0.04
N THR A 1029 11.97 7.53 0.29
CA THR A 1029 11.65 8.86 -0.24
C THR A 1029 12.54 9.28 -1.39
N THR A 1030 12.04 10.26 -2.15
CA THR A 1030 12.86 11.03 -3.10
C THR A 1030 12.74 12.53 -2.86
N VAL A 1031 12.46 12.96 -1.62
CA VAL A 1031 12.68 14.34 -1.16
C VAL A 1031 13.83 14.33 -0.16
N PRO A 1032 14.84 15.22 -0.27
CA PRO A 1032 16.02 15.17 0.59
C PRO A 1032 15.65 15.27 2.06
N LYS A 1033 16.41 14.59 2.92
CA LYS A 1033 16.17 14.52 4.36
C LYS A 1033 16.05 15.93 4.95
N SER A 1034 16.95 16.84 4.60
CA SER A 1034 16.93 18.23 5.06
C SER A 1034 15.63 18.96 4.71
N ALA A 1035 15.17 18.82 3.47
CA ALA A 1035 13.97 19.49 2.97
C ALA A 1035 12.71 18.93 3.66
N LEU A 1036 12.61 17.61 3.81
CA LEU A 1036 11.49 16.97 4.51
C LEU A 1036 11.40 17.37 5.98
N ILE A 1037 12.54 17.47 6.69
CA ILE A 1037 12.55 17.87 8.11
C ILE A 1037 11.92 19.25 8.31
N ILE A 1038 12.34 20.25 7.53
CA ILE A 1038 11.78 21.62 7.56
C ILE A 1038 10.28 21.58 7.24
N SER A 1039 9.94 20.76 6.24
CA SER A 1039 8.62 20.69 5.64
C SER A 1039 7.55 20.11 6.57
N LEU A 1040 7.85 18.94 7.11
CA LEU A 1040 6.95 18.15 7.92
C LEU A 1040 6.80 18.72 9.32
N PHE A 1041 7.85 19.38 9.83
CA PHE A 1041 7.80 20.06 11.13
C PHE A 1041 6.65 21.05 11.22
N SER A 1042 6.49 21.92 10.22
CA SER A 1042 5.39 22.90 10.21
C SER A 1042 4.03 22.24 9.96
N LEU A 1043 3.91 21.36 8.96
CA LEU A 1043 2.60 20.78 8.56
C LEU A 1043 1.96 19.92 9.66
N PHE A 1044 2.73 19.04 10.30
CA PHE A 1044 2.20 18.24 11.40
C PHE A 1044 1.89 19.10 12.63
N GLY A 1045 2.63 20.19 12.84
CA GLY A 1045 2.55 20.99 14.04
C GLY A 1045 1.23 21.75 14.10
N MET A 1046 0.90 22.39 12.97
CA MET A 1046 -0.33 23.15 12.82
C MET A 1046 -1.60 22.31 13.01
N GLY A 1047 -1.63 21.09 12.45
CA GLY A 1047 -2.77 20.19 12.62
C GLY A 1047 -3.01 19.80 14.08
N ASN A 1048 -1.94 19.71 14.87
CA ASN A 1048 -2.03 19.46 16.30
C ASN A 1048 -2.34 20.71 17.12
N SER A 1049 -2.02 21.91 16.64
CA SER A 1049 -2.36 23.19 17.27
C SER A 1049 -3.74 23.73 16.84
N ASP A 1050 -4.54 22.94 16.14
CA ASP A 1050 -5.84 23.35 15.60
C ASP A 1050 -7.01 22.78 16.41
N ARG A 1051 -7.76 23.67 17.09
CA ARG A 1051 -8.94 23.35 17.89
C ARG A 1051 -10.08 22.76 17.07
N PHE A 1052 -10.12 22.98 15.75
CA PHE A 1052 -11.13 22.41 14.86
C PHE A 1052 -10.58 21.21 14.06
N SER A 1053 -9.44 20.63 14.46
CA SER A 1053 -8.90 19.44 13.81
C SER A 1053 -9.81 18.22 14.00
N ILE A 1054 -9.80 17.32 13.02
CA ILE A 1054 -10.56 16.05 13.09
C ILE A 1054 -10.11 15.20 14.27
N GLY A 1055 -8.81 15.19 14.57
CA GLY A 1055 -8.25 14.48 15.72
C GLY A 1055 -8.82 14.94 17.05
N PHE A 1056 -8.91 16.26 17.23
CA PHE A 1056 -9.53 16.86 18.40
C PHE A 1056 -10.99 16.45 18.51
N ALA A 1057 -11.74 16.59 17.41
CA ALA A 1057 -13.17 16.27 17.40
C ALA A 1057 -13.43 14.77 17.69
N MET A 1058 -12.53 13.88 17.28
CA MET A 1058 -12.65 12.45 17.56
C MET A 1058 -12.34 12.08 19.01
N MET A 1059 -11.35 12.69 19.66
CA MET A 1059 -10.84 12.21 20.95
C MET A 1059 -11.40 12.96 22.17
N ARG A 1060 -11.89 14.19 22.00
CA ARG A 1060 -12.28 15.06 23.11
C ARG A 1060 -13.32 14.43 24.05
N CYS A 1061 -14.45 13.91 23.54
CA CYS A 1061 -15.47 13.31 24.41
C CYS A 1061 -14.93 12.11 25.21
N LEU A 1062 -13.99 11.33 24.66
CA LEU A 1062 -13.41 10.19 25.38
C LEU A 1062 -12.48 10.63 26.52
N LEU A 1063 -11.69 11.68 26.29
CA LEU A 1063 -10.62 12.10 27.20
C LEU A 1063 -11.08 13.11 28.26
N VAL A 1064 -12.05 13.97 27.95
CA VAL A 1064 -12.40 15.14 28.79
C VAL A 1064 -13.71 14.92 29.54
N ASP A 1065 -14.81 14.78 28.80
CA ASP A 1065 -16.16 14.80 29.37
C ASP A 1065 -16.73 13.41 29.66
N ARG A 1066 -16.10 12.38 29.07
CA ARG A 1066 -16.61 11.01 28.91
C ARG A 1066 -17.88 10.96 28.02
N PRO A 1067 -18.17 9.83 27.36
CA PRO A 1067 -19.31 9.75 26.43
C PRO A 1067 -20.67 10.06 27.06
N TRP A 1068 -20.83 9.89 28.37
CA TRP A 1068 -22.11 10.10 29.06
C TRP A 1068 -22.44 11.51 29.50
N ASP A 1069 -21.47 12.42 29.43
CA ASP A 1069 -21.68 13.82 29.74
C ASP A 1069 -20.95 14.72 28.74
N CYS A 1070 -20.87 14.29 27.47
CA CYS A 1070 -20.09 15.03 26.47
C CYS A 1070 -20.78 16.32 26.03
N HIS A 1071 -20.05 17.43 26.17
CA HIS A 1071 -20.45 18.76 25.74
C HIS A 1071 -19.56 19.21 24.56
N PRO A 1072 -20.04 19.08 23.31
CA PRO A 1072 -19.26 19.54 22.16
C PRO A 1072 -18.86 21.02 22.30
N SER A 1073 -17.66 21.37 21.86
CA SER A 1073 -17.17 22.75 21.81
C SER A 1073 -17.16 23.39 20.43
N ASN A 1074 -17.58 22.64 19.41
CA ASN A 1074 -17.76 23.11 18.05
C ASN A 1074 -18.75 22.20 17.30
N ALA A 1075 -19.22 22.67 16.14
CA ALA A 1075 -20.17 21.92 15.32
C ALA A 1075 -19.60 20.59 14.76
N LEU A 1076 -18.29 20.47 14.56
CA LEU A 1076 -17.68 19.23 14.05
C LEU A 1076 -17.78 18.11 15.09
N GLU A 1077 -17.50 18.42 16.36
CA GLU A 1077 -17.72 17.51 17.48
C GLU A 1077 -19.18 17.11 17.61
N ASP A 1078 -20.12 18.05 17.52
CA ASP A 1078 -21.56 17.76 17.65
C ASP A 1078 -22.06 16.81 16.56
N LEU A 1079 -21.49 16.88 15.35
CA LEU A 1079 -21.78 15.94 14.26
C LEU A 1079 -21.15 14.57 14.46
N ILE A 1080 -19.87 14.53 14.86
CA ILE A 1080 -19.14 13.28 15.05
C ILE A 1080 -19.71 12.52 16.24
N TRP A 1081 -20.10 13.22 17.30
CA TRP A 1081 -20.66 12.67 18.54
C TRP A 1081 -22.17 12.85 18.59
N GLU A 1082 -22.91 12.02 17.86
CA GLU A 1082 -24.37 12.06 17.80
C GLU A 1082 -25.01 11.85 19.19
N ARG A 1083 -25.92 12.76 19.55
CA ARG A 1083 -26.68 12.71 20.82
C ARG A 1083 -27.62 11.51 20.84
N LYS A 1084 -27.45 10.62 21.83
CA LYS A 1084 -28.29 9.44 22.09
C LYS A 1084 -28.59 9.35 23.59
N PRO A 1085 -29.50 10.20 24.11
CA PRO A 1085 -29.74 10.29 25.55
C PRO A 1085 -30.24 8.95 26.12
N VAL A 1086 -29.73 8.57 27.29
CA VAL A 1086 -30.17 7.38 28.04
C VAL A 1086 -30.71 7.80 29.41
N PRO A 1087 -31.55 6.99 30.08
CA PRO A 1087 -32.11 7.36 31.38
C PRO A 1087 -31.03 7.76 32.40
N GLY A 1088 -31.10 9.00 32.90
CA GLY A 1088 -30.10 9.56 33.84
C GLY A 1088 -28.93 10.31 33.19
N PHE A 1089 -28.72 10.21 31.87
CA PHE A 1089 -27.63 10.85 31.14
C PHE A 1089 -28.16 11.56 29.87
N PRO A 1090 -28.67 12.80 29.97
CA PRO A 1090 -29.28 13.54 28.85
C PRO A 1090 -28.27 14.01 27.78
N ASN A 1091 -26.98 14.01 28.12
CA ASN A 1091 -25.85 14.42 27.27
C ASN A 1091 -25.07 13.22 26.71
N PHE A 1092 -25.61 12.01 26.86
CA PHE A 1092 -24.97 10.80 26.36
C PHE A 1092 -24.84 10.85 24.82
N ARG A 1093 -23.62 10.61 24.31
CA ARG A 1093 -23.27 10.72 22.89
C ARG A 1093 -22.43 9.52 22.44
N PHE A 1094 -22.57 9.18 21.16
CA PHE A 1094 -21.75 8.17 20.50
C PHE A 1094 -21.27 8.66 19.14
N TYR A 1095 -20.26 8.00 18.60
CA TYR A 1095 -19.85 8.25 17.23
C TYR A 1095 -21.02 8.07 16.24
N SER A 1096 -21.14 9.01 15.31
CA SER A 1096 -22.11 8.97 14.23
C SER A 1096 -21.67 7.96 13.16
N ASP A 1097 -22.45 6.90 12.98
CA ASP A 1097 -22.20 5.88 11.94
C ASP A 1097 -22.06 6.48 10.53
N PHE A 1098 -22.81 7.55 10.24
CA PHE A 1098 -22.78 8.22 8.95
C PHE A 1098 -21.48 9.00 8.75
N TRP A 1099 -21.13 9.89 9.70
CA TRP A 1099 -19.96 10.77 9.55
C TRP A 1099 -18.64 10.01 9.65
N VAL A 1100 -18.57 9.00 10.50
CA VAL A 1100 -17.43 8.07 10.56
C VAL A 1100 -17.12 7.48 9.19
N LYS A 1101 -18.16 7.03 8.48
CA LYS A 1101 -18.02 6.44 7.14
C LYS A 1101 -17.78 7.51 6.07
N GLU A 1102 -18.42 8.65 6.17
CA GLU A 1102 -18.27 9.74 5.20
C GLU A 1102 -16.86 10.35 5.22
N LEU A 1103 -16.24 10.39 6.40
CA LEU A 1103 -14.84 10.78 6.62
C LEU A 1103 -13.85 9.61 6.50
N ASP A 1104 -14.31 8.40 6.18
CA ASP A 1104 -13.45 7.22 5.99
C ASP A 1104 -12.53 6.93 7.19
N LEU A 1105 -13.02 7.21 8.40
CA LEU A 1105 -12.24 7.06 9.64
C LEU A 1105 -11.75 5.62 9.88
N PRO A 1106 -12.53 4.55 9.58
CA PRO A 1106 -12.06 3.18 9.74
C PRO A 1106 -10.81 2.86 8.91
N ALA A 1107 -10.56 3.60 7.83
CA ALA A 1107 -9.37 3.48 6.98
C ALA A 1107 -8.49 4.73 7.07
N HIS A 1108 -8.60 5.52 8.14
CA HIS A 1108 -7.79 6.71 8.40
C HIS A 1108 -7.81 7.76 7.29
N GLY A 1109 -8.90 7.83 6.51
CA GLY A 1109 -9.05 8.78 5.41
C GLY A 1109 -8.29 8.40 4.13
N THR A 1110 -7.62 7.25 4.08
CA THR A 1110 -6.76 6.84 2.96
C THR A 1110 -7.50 6.73 1.61
N ASN A 1111 -8.82 6.56 1.63
CA ASN A 1111 -9.63 6.44 0.41
C ASN A 1111 -10.31 7.75 -0.01
N LEU A 1112 -10.17 8.82 0.78
CA LEU A 1112 -10.92 10.06 0.54
C LEU A 1112 -10.51 10.74 -0.76
N LEU A 1113 -9.25 10.67 -1.17
CA LEU A 1113 -8.81 11.25 -2.45
C LEU A 1113 -9.44 10.51 -3.64
N TRP A 1114 -9.47 9.17 -3.58
CA TRP A 1114 -10.13 8.35 -4.60
C TRP A 1114 -11.62 8.67 -4.66
N ARG A 1115 -12.29 8.75 -3.50
CA ARG A 1115 -13.72 9.09 -3.40
C ARG A 1115 -13.99 10.50 -3.88
N LEU A 1116 -13.11 11.46 -3.60
CA LEU A 1116 -13.24 12.83 -4.07
C LEU A 1116 -13.31 12.87 -5.60
N ILE A 1117 -12.45 12.11 -6.31
CA ILE A 1117 -12.47 12.01 -7.77
C ILE A 1117 -13.71 11.26 -8.26
N ALA A 1118 -13.97 10.07 -7.75
CA ALA A 1118 -15.03 9.20 -8.26
C ALA A 1118 -16.45 9.71 -7.96
N GLU A 1119 -16.66 10.38 -6.82
CA GLU A 1119 -17.98 10.92 -6.43
C GLU A 1119 -18.27 12.29 -7.07
N ASN A 1120 -17.25 12.98 -7.61
CA ASN A 1120 -17.37 14.34 -8.15
C ASN A 1120 -16.93 14.48 -9.62
N SER A 1121 -16.73 13.38 -10.34
CA SER A 1121 -16.43 13.36 -11.77
C SER A 1121 -17.08 12.17 -12.49
N GLU A 1122 -17.02 12.13 -13.82
CA GLU A 1122 -17.45 10.94 -14.60
C GLU A 1122 -16.38 9.82 -14.62
N ILE A 1123 -15.25 10.00 -13.92
CA ILE A 1123 -14.17 9.01 -13.85
C ILE A 1123 -14.54 7.96 -12.80
N ASN A 1124 -15.02 6.81 -13.28
CA ASN A 1124 -15.43 5.71 -12.42
C ASN A 1124 -14.31 4.70 -12.14
N CYS A 1125 -13.16 4.81 -12.82
CA CYS A 1125 -12.03 3.90 -12.68
C CYS A 1125 -10.77 4.69 -12.35
N VAL A 1126 -10.21 4.47 -11.16
CA VAL A 1126 -9.01 5.15 -10.67
C VAL A 1126 -8.15 4.13 -9.93
N GLN A 1127 -6.82 4.29 -9.96
CA GLN A 1127 -5.89 3.48 -9.18
C GLN A 1127 -6.27 3.42 -7.71
N LYS A 1128 -5.97 2.30 -7.03
CA LYS A 1128 -6.17 2.14 -5.58
C LYS A 1128 -5.64 3.35 -4.79
N SER A 1129 -4.47 3.87 -5.15
CA SER A 1129 -3.93 5.14 -4.68
C SER A 1129 -3.74 6.12 -5.85
N PRO A 1130 -4.59 7.15 -6.00
CA PRO A 1130 -4.54 8.09 -7.13
C PRO A 1130 -3.26 8.94 -7.19
N LEU A 1131 -2.51 9.03 -6.09
CA LEU A 1131 -1.23 9.73 -6.04
C LEU A 1131 -0.12 8.96 -6.77
N PHE A 1132 -0.30 7.66 -7.00
CA PHE A 1132 0.68 6.79 -7.64
C PHE A 1132 0.17 6.32 -9.01
N PRO A 1133 1.07 6.16 -10.00
CA PRO A 1133 0.74 5.60 -11.31
C PRO A 1133 0.10 4.20 -11.21
N PRO A 1134 -0.65 3.75 -12.24
CA PRO A 1134 -1.28 2.44 -12.23
C PRO A 1134 -0.25 1.31 -12.35
N ASP A 1135 -0.35 0.30 -11.49
CA ASP A 1135 0.45 -0.92 -11.55
C ASP A 1135 -0.43 -2.16 -11.25
N LYS A 1136 -0.29 -3.24 -12.02
CA LYS A 1136 -1.23 -4.38 -11.93
C LYS A 1136 -1.16 -5.13 -10.60
N ASP A 1137 0.02 -5.17 -9.99
CA ASP A 1137 0.29 -5.99 -8.82
C ASP A 1137 0.26 -5.16 -7.52
N THR A 1138 0.66 -3.89 -7.58
CA THR A 1138 0.84 -3.02 -6.40
C THR A 1138 -0.15 -1.86 -6.31
N ASN A 1139 -0.66 -1.35 -7.44
CA ASN A 1139 -1.60 -0.23 -7.47
C ASN A 1139 -2.66 -0.36 -8.59
N PRO A 1140 -3.52 -1.41 -8.54
CA PRO A 1140 -4.43 -1.73 -9.62
C PRO A 1140 -5.49 -0.64 -9.81
N ILE A 1141 -6.00 -0.51 -11.04
CA ILE A 1141 -7.13 0.37 -11.34
C ILE A 1141 -8.41 -0.27 -10.81
N LEU A 1142 -9.06 0.42 -9.88
CA LEU A 1142 -10.32 0.02 -9.28
C LEU A 1142 -11.45 0.82 -9.91
N CYS A 1143 -12.48 0.12 -10.40
CA CYS A 1143 -13.67 0.75 -10.94
C CYS A 1143 -14.81 0.71 -9.92
N SER A 1144 -15.45 1.85 -9.68
CA SER A 1144 -16.76 1.88 -9.04
C SER A 1144 -17.71 1.02 -9.89
N LYS A 1145 -18.38 0.05 -9.27
CA LYS A 1145 -19.53 -0.58 -9.91
C LYS A 1145 -20.48 0.56 -10.25
N GLU A 1146 -20.77 0.78 -11.53
CA GLU A 1146 -21.80 1.74 -11.92
C GLU A 1146 -23.00 1.53 -10.99
N ALA A 1147 -23.62 2.62 -10.52
CA ALA A 1147 -25.05 2.63 -10.25
C ALA A 1147 -25.78 2.42 -11.60
N GLY A 1148 -25.50 1.30 -12.24
CA GLY A 1148 -25.92 0.94 -13.56
C GLY A 1148 -27.36 0.53 -13.44
N LYS A 1149 -28.24 1.50 -13.68
CA LYS A 1149 -29.64 1.34 -14.09
C LYS A 1149 -30.34 0.24 -13.30
N ALA A 1150 -31.18 0.65 -12.33
CA ALA A 1150 -32.30 -0.19 -11.92
C ALA A 1150 -32.89 -0.78 -13.19
N SER A 1151 -32.72 -2.09 -13.38
CA SER A 1151 -33.18 -2.73 -14.60
C SER A 1151 -34.66 -2.38 -14.69
N SER A 1152 -35.20 -2.23 -15.89
CA SER A 1152 -36.64 -2.07 -16.07
C SER A 1152 -37.42 -3.15 -15.28
N LEU A 1153 -36.79 -4.31 -15.05
CA LEU A 1153 -37.24 -5.36 -14.14
C LEU A 1153 -37.28 -4.98 -12.64
N ALA A 1154 -36.32 -4.24 -12.10
CA ALA A 1154 -36.31 -3.83 -10.69
C ALA A 1154 -37.45 -2.85 -10.38
N VAL A 1155 -37.70 -1.88 -11.27
CA VAL A 1155 -38.86 -0.98 -11.16
C VAL A 1155 -40.17 -1.75 -11.34
N LEU A 1156 -40.24 -2.70 -12.28
CA LEU A 1156 -41.37 -3.61 -12.45
C LEU A 1156 -41.60 -4.49 -11.22
N PHE A 1157 -40.54 -5.00 -10.59
CA PHE A 1157 -40.62 -5.79 -9.37
C PHE A 1157 -41.17 -4.97 -8.21
N SER A 1158 -40.76 -3.71 -8.06
CA SER A 1158 -41.33 -2.80 -7.05
C SER A 1158 -42.81 -2.52 -7.29
N PHE A 1159 -43.24 -2.27 -8.54
CA PHE A 1159 -44.66 -2.11 -8.86
C PHE A 1159 -45.48 -3.39 -8.65
N PHE A 1160 -44.91 -4.56 -8.98
CA PHE A 1160 -45.56 -5.86 -8.76
C PHE A 1160 -45.65 -6.22 -7.27
N GLN A 1161 -44.62 -5.93 -6.48
CA GLN A 1161 -44.60 -6.12 -5.02
C GLN A 1161 -45.62 -5.20 -4.32
N ILE A 1162 -45.72 -3.93 -4.74
CA ILE A 1162 -46.74 -3.00 -4.24
C ILE A 1162 -48.15 -3.50 -4.60
N ALA A 1163 -48.38 -3.95 -5.84
CA ALA A 1163 -49.66 -4.50 -6.28
C ALA A 1163 -50.04 -5.81 -5.56
N LEU A 1164 -49.08 -6.70 -5.31
CA LEU A 1164 -49.29 -7.93 -4.51
C LEU A 1164 -49.57 -7.64 -3.04
N SER A 1165 -48.95 -6.59 -2.46
CA SER A 1165 -49.25 -6.18 -1.09
C SER A 1165 -50.66 -5.60 -0.95
N LEU A 1166 -51.12 -4.83 -1.94
CA LEU A 1166 -52.47 -4.25 -1.99
C LEU A 1166 -53.55 -5.30 -2.27
N LEU A 1167 -53.24 -6.36 -3.05
CA LEU A 1167 -54.13 -7.50 -3.29
C LEU A 1167 -54.33 -8.39 -2.04
N LYS A 1168 -53.36 -8.41 -1.12
CA LYS A 1168 -53.46 -9.16 0.15
C LYS A 1168 -54.32 -8.47 1.21
N GLN A 1169 -54.60 -7.17 1.09
CA GLN A 1169 -55.32 -6.41 2.12
C GLN A 1169 -56.83 -6.33 1.93
N GLY A 1170 -57.41 -6.85 0.83
CA GLY A 1170 -58.86 -7.08 0.71
C GLY A 1170 -59.64 -6.06 -0.14
N PRO A 1171 -59.79 -4.78 0.25
CA PRO A 1171 -60.70 -3.87 -0.45
C PRO A 1171 -60.07 -3.08 -1.61
N TYR A 1172 -58.76 -3.25 -1.88
CA TYR A 1172 -58.01 -2.44 -2.86
C TYR A 1172 -57.69 -3.14 -4.18
N SER A 1173 -58.37 -4.25 -4.51
CA SER A 1173 -58.11 -5.03 -5.74
C SER A 1173 -58.25 -4.21 -7.03
N PHE A 1174 -59.13 -3.19 -7.02
CA PHE A 1174 -59.32 -2.29 -8.15
C PHE A 1174 -58.09 -1.39 -8.41
N ILE A 1175 -57.44 -0.89 -7.36
CA ILE A 1175 -56.24 -0.04 -7.46
C ILE A 1175 -55.04 -0.85 -7.98
N ALA A 1176 -54.90 -2.09 -7.50
CA ALA A 1176 -53.86 -3.00 -7.98
C ALA A 1176 -54.00 -3.29 -9.49
N THR A 1177 -55.24 -3.41 -10.00
CA THR A 1177 -55.51 -3.65 -11.42
C THR A 1177 -55.16 -2.41 -12.28
N VAL A 1178 -55.42 -1.20 -11.78
CA VAL A 1178 -55.07 0.06 -12.46
C VAL A 1178 -53.55 0.25 -12.54
N ILE A 1179 -52.81 -0.08 -11.48
CA ILE A 1179 -51.34 0.02 -11.44
C ILE A 1179 -50.69 -0.96 -12.44
N ILE A 1180 -51.21 -2.19 -12.53
CA ILE A 1180 -50.74 -3.21 -13.49
C ILE A 1180 -51.05 -2.77 -14.94
N SER A 1181 -52.23 -2.20 -15.18
CA SER A 1181 -52.65 -1.66 -16.49
C SER A 1181 -51.78 -0.48 -16.97
N ALA A 1182 -51.48 0.47 -16.07
CA ALA A 1182 -50.64 1.63 -16.37
C ALA A 1182 -49.19 1.23 -16.69
N GLY A 1183 -48.62 0.29 -15.91
CA GLY A 1183 -47.28 -0.26 -16.16
C GLY A 1183 -47.18 -1.00 -17.51
N SER A 1184 -48.24 -1.73 -17.89
CA SER A 1184 -48.32 -2.45 -19.17
C SER A 1184 -48.43 -1.50 -20.37
N SER A 1185 -49.18 -0.40 -20.20
CA SER A 1185 -49.39 0.60 -21.25
C SER A 1185 -48.13 1.43 -21.55
N MET A 1186 -47.31 1.73 -20.54
CA MET A 1186 -46.00 2.38 -20.75
C MET A 1186 -45.02 1.47 -21.53
N LEU A 1187 -45.11 0.15 -21.36
CA LEU A 1187 -44.30 -0.81 -22.13
C LEU A 1187 -44.69 -0.80 -23.62
N ALA A 1188 -45.98 -0.74 -23.93
CA ALA A 1188 -46.48 -0.70 -25.31
C ALA A 1188 -46.03 0.57 -26.05
N VAL A 1189 -46.06 1.74 -25.39
CA VAL A 1189 -45.60 3.01 -25.97
C VAL A 1189 -44.10 3.01 -26.24
N ARG A 1190 -43.29 2.42 -25.35
CA ARG A 1190 -41.82 2.36 -25.52
C ARG A 1190 -41.40 1.35 -26.60
N HIS A 1191 -42.13 0.24 -26.72
CA HIS A 1191 -41.92 -0.75 -27.80
C HIS A 1191 -42.34 -0.20 -29.18
N TYR A 1192 -43.38 0.65 -29.22
CA TYR A 1192 -43.83 1.33 -30.43
C TYR A 1192 -42.86 2.44 -30.89
N LEU A 1193 -42.25 3.19 -29.95
CA LEU A 1193 -41.26 4.21 -30.26
C LEU A 1193 -39.89 3.63 -30.67
N GLY A 1194 -39.51 2.46 -30.14
CA GLY A 1194 -38.27 1.76 -30.50
C GLY A 1194 -38.25 1.17 -31.91
N ARG A 1195 -39.40 0.87 -32.52
CA ARG A 1195 -39.47 0.34 -33.90
C ARG A 1195 -39.27 1.41 -34.98
N LYS A 1196 -39.59 2.69 -34.73
CA LYS A 1196 -39.45 3.75 -35.73
C LYS A 1196 -38.01 4.18 -36.02
N THR A 1197 -37.04 3.89 -35.15
CA THR A 1197 -35.65 4.27 -35.34
C THR A 1197 -34.81 3.27 -36.16
N SER A 1198 -35.34 2.07 -36.46
CA SER A 1198 -34.60 1.04 -37.20
C SER A 1198 -34.81 1.03 -38.73
N VAL A 1199 -35.70 1.88 -39.28
CA VAL A 1199 -36.04 1.88 -40.73
C VAL A 1199 -35.41 3.06 -41.51
N ARG A 1200 -34.51 3.87 -40.91
CA ARG A 1200 -33.86 5.00 -41.61
C ARG A 1200 -32.33 5.00 -41.61
N ARG A 1201 -31.70 3.82 -41.66
CA ARG A 1201 -30.26 3.69 -41.99
C ARG A 1201 -30.01 2.58 -43.01
N LYS A 1202 -30.49 2.80 -44.23
CA LYS A 1202 -29.90 2.29 -45.49
C LYS A 1202 -30.43 3.17 -46.63
N ALA A 1203 -29.75 4.29 -46.83
CA ALA A 1203 -29.64 5.09 -48.06
C ALA A 1203 -28.47 6.04 -47.84
#